data_AF-A0A9E5TSN9-F1
#
_entry.id   AF-A0A9E5TSN9-F1
#
_cell.length_a   1.000
_cell.length_b   1.000
_cell.length_c   1.000
_cell.angle_alpha   90.00
_cell.angle_beta   90.00
_cell.angle_gamma   90.00
#
_symmetry.space_group_name_H-M   'P 1'
#
loop_
_entity.id
_entity.type
_entity.pdbx_description
1 polymer ?
#
loop_
_entity_poly.entity_id
_entity_poly.type
_entity_poly.pdbx_seq_one_letter_code
_entity_poly.pdbx_strand_id
1 'polypeptide(L)'
;MRQKKLEYFIRAFFVSLFFVLFVNNVSFGQTLKLGEELEEAKKRFKIRDREYCLECIDNSKCLECHEDVDESKFARSVHGANSCNSCHWDITDVKEHTVEGARVQAEPVTCHRCHKVEGTEHYASAHFINDVKCQDCHIEIHEITPWKGDKVRVIQKCTLCHEEDGYSESIHGRAVLVGNKDSAVCSDCHELHKTPILSGEEPERVDFRRLFHTEVCQKCHANKEMMRRNDVVLIASETYEESYHGKVEYLGYPTLVAGCADCHGFHSILHPENPRSTISSERLVETCGKCHTRANTNFVQWFAHADHYDKENYPVLYWTFVFMTALLVGVFGVFWLECFLWWQKAYRETRKMWAAGEYLPHYVEKSGEIYQRFDAFDIAIHFVMMISFMLLVLTGLPLKFSHADWARGLVNLFGGVSNAGLIHRISAIVTFAYFAAIQINVIYFVFFKREIKGGPLRRLFGPDSLAPRWQDVKDIIGMVKWYIGKGPKPRFDRWTYWEKFDFLAVYWGMFAIGLTGLMLWVPDFFSIFLPGWVFNVALIIHSDEALLASGFIFTVHFFHTHFRPEKFPMDVGIFTGRFPKVEFIEDRPGHYDRLVAEKKLDTFKAKHPGVLTYLWGQLFGFGTIFIGLICVFLIVWGFLG
;
A
#
# COMPACT_ATOMS: atom_id res chain seq x y z
N MET A 1 9.91 25.36 -14.56
CA MET A 1 9.86 26.77 -15.04
C MET A 1 11.23 27.38 -15.42
N ARG A 2 12.17 26.64 -16.03
CA ARG A 2 13.48 27.21 -16.44
C ARG A 2 13.95 26.88 -17.87
N GLN A 3 13.13 26.22 -18.69
CA GLN A 3 13.45 25.93 -20.11
C GLN A 3 12.65 26.76 -21.14
N LYS A 4 11.49 27.34 -20.77
CA LYS A 4 10.65 28.13 -21.71
C LYS A 4 11.09 29.61 -21.91
N LYS A 5 12.05 30.12 -21.13
CA LYS A 5 12.52 31.52 -21.23
C LYS A 5 13.64 31.73 -22.27
N LEU A 6 14.27 30.67 -22.79
CA LEU A 6 15.35 30.78 -23.77
C LEU A 6 14.83 30.83 -25.23
N GLU A 7 13.69 30.19 -25.52
CA GLU A 7 13.07 30.20 -26.86
C GLU A 7 12.36 31.52 -27.21
N TYR A 8 11.85 32.25 -26.21
CA TYR A 8 11.19 33.54 -26.43
C TYR A 8 12.19 34.66 -26.77
N PHE A 9 13.41 34.57 -26.25
CA PHE A 9 14.47 35.56 -26.49
C PHE A 9 15.12 35.42 -27.87
N ILE A 10 15.17 34.21 -28.43
CA ILE A 10 15.73 33.93 -29.77
C ILE A 10 14.73 34.32 -30.88
N ARG A 11 13.42 34.22 -30.64
CA ARG A 11 12.39 34.65 -31.61
C ARG A 11 12.18 36.17 -31.65
N ALA A 12 12.37 36.87 -30.54
CA ALA A 12 12.28 38.33 -30.50
C ALA A 12 13.43 39.02 -31.24
N PHE A 13 14.60 38.38 -31.34
CA PHE A 13 15.81 38.95 -31.97
C PHE A 13 15.82 38.83 -33.51
N PHE A 14 15.05 37.91 -34.10
CA PHE A 14 14.98 37.71 -35.55
C PHE A 14 13.84 38.47 -36.26
N VAL A 15 12.87 39.00 -35.51
CA VAL A 15 11.74 39.76 -36.07
C VAL A 15 12.06 41.26 -36.20
N SER A 16 13.13 41.74 -35.56
CA SER A 16 13.51 43.16 -35.56
C SER A 16 14.44 43.60 -36.70
N LEU A 17 14.86 42.69 -37.58
CA LEU A 17 15.85 42.98 -38.64
C LEU A 17 15.27 42.94 -40.08
N PHE A 18 13.95 42.99 -40.23
CA PHE A 18 13.29 42.99 -41.55
C PHE A 18 12.30 44.14 -41.78
N PHE A 19 12.23 45.10 -40.85
CA PHE A 19 11.20 46.16 -40.86
C PHE A 19 11.76 47.58 -40.94
N VAL A 20 12.93 47.74 -41.58
CA VAL A 20 13.47 49.06 -41.94
C VAL A 20 14.08 48.93 -43.33
N LEU A 21 13.24 49.09 -44.35
CA LEU A 21 13.56 49.60 -45.71
C LEU A 21 12.30 49.37 -46.56
N PHE A 22 11.90 50.40 -47.32
CA PHE A 22 10.67 50.51 -48.12
C PHE A 22 9.43 51.08 -47.43
N VAL A 23 9.54 52.35 -47.02
CA VAL A 23 8.40 53.27 -47.11
C VAL A 23 8.76 54.30 -48.18
N ASN A 24 8.09 54.24 -49.33
CA ASN A 24 8.00 55.36 -50.25
C ASN A 24 6.66 55.33 -50.99
N ASN A 25 5.86 56.37 -50.73
CA ASN A 25 4.88 57.01 -51.60
C ASN A 25 4.03 56.14 -52.53
N VAL A 26 2.83 55.76 -52.08
CA VAL A 26 1.65 55.63 -52.96
C VAL A 26 0.37 56.03 -52.20
N SER A 27 -0.33 57.01 -52.76
CA SER A 27 -1.77 57.32 -52.67
C SER A 27 -2.61 56.63 -51.57
N PHE A 28 -3.06 57.44 -50.62
CA PHE A 28 -3.92 57.11 -49.46
C PHE A 28 -5.37 56.68 -49.84
N GLY A 29 -5.70 56.52 -51.13
CA GLY A 29 -7.03 56.13 -51.60
C GLY A 29 -7.17 54.65 -52.04
N GLN A 30 -6.08 53.95 -52.34
CA GLN A 30 -6.10 52.56 -52.82
C GLN A 30 -5.75 51.53 -51.74
N THR A 31 -5.06 51.94 -50.67
CA THR A 31 -4.69 51.07 -49.53
C THR A 31 -5.88 50.71 -48.64
N LEU A 32 -6.92 51.55 -48.59
CA LEU A 32 -8.19 51.23 -47.94
C LEU A 32 -8.97 50.16 -48.72
N LYS A 33 -9.07 50.29 -50.05
CA LYS A 33 -9.74 49.29 -50.90
C LYS A 33 -9.01 47.95 -50.93
N LEU A 34 -7.68 47.93 -51.03
CA LEU A 34 -6.93 46.68 -50.95
C LEU A 34 -6.96 46.06 -49.55
N GLY A 35 -7.06 46.87 -48.49
CA GLY A 35 -7.24 46.41 -47.11
C GLY A 35 -8.64 45.84 -46.87
N GLU A 36 -9.68 46.48 -47.40
CA GLU A 36 -11.07 45.99 -47.40
C GLU A 36 -11.21 44.73 -48.25
N GLU A 37 -10.64 44.68 -49.46
CA GLU A 37 -10.63 43.48 -50.31
C GLU A 37 -9.82 42.33 -49.67
N LEU A 38 -8.74 42.62 -48.90
CA LEU A 38 -8.03 41.60 -48.13
C LEU A 38 -8.84 41.10 -46.92
N GLU A 39 -9.55 41.99 -46.23
CA GLU A 39 -10.43 41.63 -45.11
C GLU A 39 -11.67 40.87 -45.59
N GLU A 40 -12.22 41.21 -46.74
CA GLU A 40 -13.35 40.54 -47.37
C GLU A 40 -12.94 39.17 -47.98
N ALA A 41 -11.72 39.07 -48.50
CA ALA A 41 -11.09 37.81 -48.90
C ALA A 41 -10.69 36.92 -47.70
N LYS A 42 -10.52 37.46 -46.49
CA LYS A 42 -10.34 36.65 -45.25
C LYS A 42 -11.65 36.05 -44.77
N LYS A 43 -12.79 36.69 -45.08
CA LYS A 43 -14.12 36.23 -44.68
C LYS A 43 -14.62 35.06 -45.52
N ARG A 44 -14.29 35.00 -46.81
CA ARG A 44 -14.67 33.90 -47.71
C ARG A 44 -13.47 33.00 -48.04
N PHE A 45 -13.64 31.68 -47.93
CA PHE A 45 -12.57 30.72 -48.20
C PHE A 45 -13.11 29.41 -48.78
N LYS A 46 -12.23 28.61 -49.42
CA LYS A 46 -12.61 27.34 -50.03
C LYS A 46 -11.93 26.14 -49.37
N ILE A 47 -12.70 25.08 -49.10
CA ILE A 47 -12.19 23.77 -48.69
C ILE A 47 -12.74 22.73 -49.68
N ARG A 48 -11.85 21.97 -50.34
CA ARG A 48 -12.22 20.90 -51.30
C ARG A 48 -13.31 21.34 -52.29
N ASP A 49 -13.08 22.50 -52.91
CA ASP A 49 -13.94 23.14 -53.94
C ASP A 49 -15.30 23.68 -53.47
N ARG A 50 -15.63 23.59 -52.18
CA ARG A 50 -16.79 24.29 -51.58
C ARG A 50 -16.36 25.59 -50.92
N GLU A 51 -17.12 26.65 -51.17
CA GLU A 51 -16.94 27.96 -50.55
C GLU A 51 -17.63 28.02 -49.19
N TYR A 52 -17.00 28.72 -48.26
CA TYR A 52 -17.46 28.98 -46.92
C TYR A 52 -17.24 30.44 -46.55
N CYS A 53 -18.01 30.95 -45.60
CA CYS A 53 -17.97 32.35 -45.22
C CYS A 53 -18.08 32.58 -43.71
N LEU A 54 -17.19 33.40 -43.15
CA LEU A 54 -17.18 33.84 -41.75
C LEU A 54 -17.52 35.33 -41.68
N GLU A 55 -18.50 35.73 -40.86
CA GLU A 55 -18.83 37.15 -40.58
C GLU A 55 -19.02 38.05 -41.83
N CYS A 56 -19.58 37.50 -42.91
CA CYS A 56 -19.89 38.20 -44.16
C CYS A 56 -21.39 38.40 -44.40
N ILE A 57 -22.24 37.78 -43.58
CA ILE A 57 -23.69 37.99 -43.58
C ILE A 57 -24.04 38.61 -42.24
N ASP A 58 -24.77 39.72 -42.29
CA ASP A 58 -25.30 40.38 -41.10
C ASP A 58 -26.44 39.55 -40.49
N ASN A 59 -26.49 39.46 -39.15
CA ASN A 59 -27.49 38.65 -38.45
C ASN A 59 -28.93 39.07 -38.78
N SER A 60 -29.18 40.36 -39.03
CA SER A 60 -30.51 40.86 -39.39
C SER A 60 -31.09 40.14 -40.62
N LYS A 61 -30.26 39.83 -41.61
CA LYS A 61 -30.68 39.11 -42.82
C LYS A 61 -31.08 37.66 -42.55
N CYS A 62 -30.50 37.03 -41.53
CA CYS A 62 -30.91 35.68 -41.12
C CYS A 62 -32.21 35.74 -40.31
N LEU A 63 -32.35 36.73 -39.44
CA LEU A 63 -33.51 36.91 -38.55
C LEU A 63 -34.79 37.35 -39.30
N GLU A 64 -34.68 37.87 -40.52
CA GLU A 64 -35.82 38.11 -41.41
C GLU A 64 -36.61 36.84 -41.76
N CYS A 65 -35.98 35.66 -41.72
CA CYS A 65 -36.62 34.37 -42.05
C CYS A 65 -36.60 33.36 -40.89
N HIS A 66 -35.66 33.48 -39.95
CA HIS A 66 -35.53 32.58 -38.78
C HIS A 66 -36.19 33.20 -37.55
N GLU A 67 -37.51 33.33 -37.58
CA GLU A 67 -38.33 33.85 -36.47
C GLU A 67 -38.29 32.96 -35.21
N ASP A 68 -37.78 31.73 -35.33
CA ASP A 68 -37.56 30.79 -34.24
C ASP A 68 -36.38 31.17 -33.33
N VAL A 69 -35.53 32.11 -33.74
CA VAL A 69 -34.43 32.64 -32.95
C VAL A 69 -34.80 34.01 -32.36
N ASP A 70 -34.98 34.07 -31.04
CA ASP A 70 -35.21 35.34 -30.33
C ASP A 70 -33.92 36.16 -30.29
N GLU A 71 -33.87 37.24 -31.08
CA GLU A 71 -32.73 38.16 -31.16
C GLU A 71 -32.28 38.69 -29.80
N SER A 72 -33.23 39.00 -28.92
CA SER A 72 -32.94 39.56 -27.60
C SER A 72 -32.26 38.54 -26.69
N LYS A 73 -32.69 37.27 -26.78
CA LYS A 73 -32.10 36.18 -26.01
C LYS A 73 -30.77 35.74 -26.60
N PHE A 74 -30.64 35.74 -27.93
CA PHE A 74 -29.36 35.51 -28.60
C PHE A 74 -28.30 36.52 -28.18
N ALA A 75 -28.63 37.80 -28.21
CA ALA A 75 -27.73 38.87 -27.78
C ALA A 75 -27.28 38.73 -26.31
N ARG A 76 -28.10 38.11 -25.44
CA ARG A 76 -27.77 37.84 -24.02
C ARG A 76 -27.04 36.52 -23.79
N SER A 77 -26.95 35.65 -24.80
CA SER A 77 -26.26 34.37 -24.70
C SER A 77 -24.74 34.55 -24.65
N VAL A 78 -24.00 33.48 -24.33
CA VAL A 78 -22.53 33.49 -24.41
C VAL A 78 -22.00 33.67 -25.84
N HIS A 79 -22.85 33.46 -26.85
CA HIS A 79 -22.53 33.63 -28.26
C HIS A 79 -23.08 34.93 -28.85
N GLY A 80 -23.72 35.80 -28.05
CA GLY A 80 -24.41 37.00 -28.56
C GLY A 80 -23.52 38.03 -29.24
N ALA A 81 -22.19 37.94 -29.03
CA ALA A 81 -21.21 38.76 -29.74
C ALA A 81 -20.82 38.21 -31.12
N ASN A 82 -21.25 36.99 -31.46
CA ASN A 82 -20.90 36.32 -32.70
C ASN A 82 -21.96 36.55 -33.78
N SER A 83 -21.54 36.54 -35.06
CA SER A 83 -22.49 36.49 -36.18
C SER A 83 -23.08 35.09 -36.36
N CYS A 84 -24.27 34.95 -36.95
CA CYS A 84 -24.90 33.66 -37.23
C CYS A 84 -24.00 32.79 -38.11
N ASN A 85 -23.38 33.40 -39.13
CA ASN A 85 -22.47 32.72 -40.04
C ASN A 85 -21.05 32.50 -39.46
N SER A 86 -20.79 32.86 -38.21
CA SER A 86 -19.59 32.41 -37.52
C SER A 86 -19.68 30.92 -37.16
N CYS A 87 -20.90 30.46 -36.85
CA CYS A 87 -21.24 29.07 -36.55
C CYS A 87 -21.83 28.34 -37.77
N HIS A 88 -22.64 29.03 -38.58
CA HIS A 88 -23.22 28.55 -39.86
C HIS A 88 -22.41 29.06 -41.06
N TRP A 89 -21.11 28.79 -41.03
CA TRP A 89 -20.12 29.30 -41.99
C TRP A 89 -20.23 28.62 -43.37
N ASP A 90 -21.01 27.57 -43.48
CA ASP A 90 -21.41 26.91 -44.72
C ASP A 90 -22.42 27.74 -45.54
N ILE A 91 -23.09 28.71 -44.91
CA ILE A 91 -23.98 29.65 -45.58
C ILE A 91 -23.16 30.83 -46.13
N THR A 92 -22.98 30.83 -47.45
CA THR A 92 -22.21 31.85 -48.18
C THR A 92 -23.08 32.88 -48.91
N ASP A 93 -24.35 32.55 -49.19
CA ASP A 93 -25.34 33.42 -49.82
C ASP A 93 -26.75 33.09 -49.31
N VAL A 94 -27.46 34.10 -48.79
CA VAL A 94 -28.82 33.95 -48.27
C VAL A 94 -29.81 33.55 -49.37
N LYS A 95 -29.63 34.05 -50.61
CA LYS A 95 -30.55 33.75 -51.72
C LYS A 95 -30.51 32.28 -52.08
N GLU A 96 -29.32 31.69 -52.18
CA GLU A 96 -29.13 30.27 -52.48
C GLU A 96 -29.63 29.34 -51.35
N HIS A 97 -29.68 29.84 -50.11
CA HIS A 97 -30.23 29.14 -48.96
C HIS A 97 -31.77 29.10 -48.94
N THR A 98 -32.43 30.12 -49.53
CA THR A 98 -33.89 30.30 -49.51
C THR A 98 -34.68 29.61 -50.63
N VAL A 99 -34.02 29.01 -51.62
CA VAL A 99 -34.70 28.39 -52.78
C VAL A 99 -35.31 27.02 -52.39
N GLU A 100 -36.52 26.71 -52.85
CA GLU A 100 -37.13 25.38 -52.65
C GLU A 100 -36.26 24.31 -53.35
N GLY A 101 -35.68 23.39 -52.57
CA GLY A 101 -34.62 22.49 -53.06
C GLY A 101 -33.20 23.07 -53.03
N ALA A 102 -32.96 24.09 -52.21
CA ALA A 102 -31.67 24.75 -51.99
C ALA A 102 -30.51 23.75 -51.87
N ARG A 103 -29.42 24.05 -52.58
CA ARG A 103 -28.19 23.24 -52.58
C ARG A 103 -27.37 23.37 -51.30
N VAL A 104 -27.71 24.30 -50.41
CA VAL A 104 -26.95 24.61 -49.18
C VAL A 104 -27.90 24.79 -48.00
N GLN A 105 -28.14 23.70 -47.26
CA GLN A 105 -28.75 23.77 -45.93
C GLN A 105 -27.68 23.94 -44.87
N ALA A 106 -28.05 24.60 -43.76
CA ALA A 106 -27.17 24.81 -42.62
C ALA A 106 -26.68 23.46 -42.08
N GLU A 107 -25.39 23.22 -42.15
CA GLU A 107 -24.76 22.02 -41.60
C GLU A 107 -24.71 22.07 -40.07
N PRO A 108 -24.57 20.91 -39.40
CA PRO A 108 -24.31 20.88 -37.96
C PRO A 108 -23.07 21.70 -37.60
N VAL A 109 -23.23 22.60 -36.61
CA VAL A 109 -22.18 23.53 -36.19
C VAL A 109 -20.93 22.80 -35.68
N THR A 110 -19.75 23.30 -36.02
CA THR A 110 -18.46 22.69 -35.61
C THR A 110 -17.85 23.41 -34.41
N CYS A 111 -18.41 23.14 -33.21
CA CYS A 111 -18.05 23.83 -31.96
C CYS A 111 -16.54 23.82 -31.66
N HIS A 112 -15.85 22.71 -31.96
CA HIS A 112 -14.42 22.50 -31.67
C HIS A 112 -13.48 23.45 -32.44
N ARG A 113 -13.98 24.20 -33.44
CA ARG A 113 -13.17 25.24 -34.12
C ARG A 113 -12.77 26.34 -33.14
N CYS A 114 -13.69 26.73 -32.27
CA CYS A 114 -13.49 27.74 -31.24
C CYS A 114 -13.22 27.10 -29.86
N HIS A 115 -13.94 26.02 -29.52
CA HIS A 115 -13.79 25.25 -28.27
C HIS A 115 -12.80 24.10 -28.43
N LYS A 116 -11.53 24.45 -28.72
CA LYS A 116 -10.51 23.45 -29.08
C LYS A 116 -10.20 22.48 -27.94
N VAL A 117 -10.18 22.96 -26.69
CA VAL A 117 -9.85 22.14 -25.52
C VAL A 117 -10.97 21.15 -25.28
N GLU A 118 -12.20 21.65 -25.17
CA GLU A 118 -13.40 20.86 -24.94
C GLU A 118 -13.64 19.86 -26.08
N GLY A 119 -13.40 20.27 -27.32
CA GLY A 119 -13.49 19.38 -28.48
C GLY A 119 -12.44 18.26 -28.47
N THR A 120 -11.22 18.54 -27.98
CA THR A 120 -10.16 17.52 -27.83
C THR A 120 -10.50 16.55 -26.70
N GLU A 121 -11.00 17.06 -25.57
CA GLU A 121 -11.44 16.25 -24.43
C GLU A 121 -12.61 15.35 -24.80
N HIS A 122 -13.62 15.93 -25.49
CA HIS A 122 -14.78 15.20 -25.98
C HIS A 122 -14.38 14.09 -26.93
N TYR A 123 -13.49 14.36 -27.90
CA TYR A 123 -13.00 13.34 -28.84
C TYR A 123 -12.37 12.12 -28.14
N ALA A 124 -11.77 12.31 -26.97
CA ALA A 124 -11.18 11.24 -26.17
C ALA A 124 -12.16 10.58 -25.17
N SER A 125 -13.41 11.01 -25.13
CA SER A 125 -14.38 10.62 -24.11
C SER A 125 -15.23 9.40 -24.50
N ALA A 126 -15.86 8.80 -23.48
CA ALA A 126 -16.90 7.79 -23.66
C ALA A 126 -18.10 8.29 -24.47
N HIS A 127 -18.41 9.58 -24.43
CA HIS A 127 -19.52 10.16 -25.19
C HIS A 127 -19.24 10.21 -26.69
N PHE A 128 -18.02 10.54 -27.11
CA PHE A 128 -17.67 10.56 -28.53
C PHE A 128 -17.73 9.18 -29.17
N ILE A 129 -17.24 8.13 -28.49
CA ILE A 129 -17.29 6.77 -29.03
C ILE A 129 -18.72 6.21 -29.12
N ASN A 130 -19.68 6.82 -28.43
CA ASN A 130 -21.11 6.50 -28.48
C ASN A 130 -21.91 7.48 -29.36
N ASP A 131 -21.24 8.23 -30.24
CA ASP A 131 -21.83 9.20 -31.18
C ASP A 131 -22.64 10.33 -30.52
N VAL A 132 -22.36 10.65 -29.24
CA VAL A 132 -22.94 11.82 -28.57
C VAL A 132 -22.15 13.05 -28.98
N LYS A 133 -22.83 14.05 -29.55
CA LYS A 133 -22.27 15.29 -30.10
C LYS A 133 -22.42 16.44 -29.11
N CYS A 134 -21.69 17.53 -29.36
CA CYS A 134 -21.76 18.73 -28.51
C CYS A 134 -23.18 19.28 -28.40
N GLN A 135 -23.94 19.24 -29.50
CA GLN A 135 -25.30 19.76 -29.57
C GLN A 135 -26.30 18.95 -28.74
N ASP A 136 -26.01 17.67 -28.48
CA ASP A 136 -26.92 16.81 -27.71
C ASP A 136 -26.97 17.22 -26.23
N CYS A 137 -25.89 17.81 -25.71
CA CYS A 137 -25.87 18.42 -24.38
C CYS A 137 -26.16 19.94 -24.44
N HIS A 138 -25.64 20.62 -25.47
CA HIS A 138 -25.77 22.07 -25.71
C HIS A 138 -26.92 22.43 -26.68
N ILE A 139 -28.11 21.88 -26.42
CA ILE A 139 -29.31 21.99 -27.28
C ILE A 139 -29.81 23.42 -27.56
N GLU A 140 -29.74 24.34 -26.59
CA GLU A 140 -30.26 25.72 -26.73
C GLU A 140 -29.13 26.71 -27.03
N ILE A 141 -28.32 26.43 -28.06
CA ILE A 141 -27.07 27.17 -28.31
C ILE A 141 -27.26 28.68 -28.53
N HIS A 142 -28.44 29.07 -29.06
CA HIS A 142 -28.81 30.46 -29.27
C HIS A 142 -29.20 31.19 -27.99
N GLU A 143 -29.57 30.49 -26.91
CA GLU A 143 -30.00 31.13 -25.65
C GLU A 143 -29.08 30.72 -24.48
N ILE A 144 -27.99 30.00 -24.76
CA ILE A 144 -27.16 29.39 -23.73
C ILE A 144 -26.45 30.43 -22.85
N THR A 145 -26.65 30.30 -21.55
CA THR A 145 -26.05 31.15 -20.52
C THR A 145 -24.80 30.52 -19.91
N PRO A 146 -23.86 31.31 -19.35
CA PRO A 146 -22.66 30.78 -18.70
C PRO A 146 -22.99 29.82 -17.55
N TRP A 147 -22.27 28.70 -17.45
CA TRP A 147 -22.52 27.67 -16.43
C TRP A 147 -22.27 28.11 -14.98
N LYS A 148 -21.29 28.99 -14.74
CA LYS A 148 -20.93 29.54 -13.40
C LYS A 148 -20.82 28.49 -12.27
N GLY A 149 -20.49 27.24 -12.59
CA GLY A 149 -20.36 26.15 -11.62
C GLY A 149 -21.68 25.64 -11.04
N ASP A 150 -22.80 25.80 -11.77
CA ASP A 150 -24.10 25.28 -11.34
C ASP A 150 -24.15 23.75 -11.45
N LYS A 151 -23.98 23.08 -10.31
CA LYS A 151 -24.03 21.62 -10.19
C LYS A 151 -25.41 21.04 -10.55
N VAL A 152 -26.51 21.75 -10.29
CA VAL A 152 -27.86 21.26 -10.62
C VAL A 152 -28.05 21.14 -12.13
N ARG A 153 -27.50 22.09 -12.88
CA ARG A 153 -27.51 22.06 -14.35
C ARG A 153 -26.78 20.83 -14.91
N VAL A 154 -25.72 20.36 -14.26
CA VAL A 154 -25.02 19.14 -14.67
C VAL A 154 -25.93 17.93 -14.54
N ILE A 155 -26.59 17.78 -13.38
CA ILE A 155 -27.56 16.70 -13.14
C ILE A 155 -28.63 16.70 -14.23
N GLN A 156 -29.29 17.85 -14.44
CA GLN A 156 -30.36 18.00 -15.43
C GLN A 156 -29.92 17.61 -16.85
N LYS A 157 -28.67 17.92 -17.23
CA LYS A 157 -28.15 17.58 -18.56
C LYS A 157 -27.81 16.10 -18.69
N CYS A 158 -27.16 15.51 -17.69
CA CYS A 158 -26.81 14.09 -17.72
C CYS A 158 -28.06 13.20 -17.70
N THR A 159 -29.08 13.57 -16.92
CA THR A 159 -30.32 12.79 -16.81
C THR A 159 -31.21 12.85 -18.04
N LEU A 160 -30.92 13.65 -19.07
CA LEU A 160 -31.66 13.60 -20.36
C LEU A 160 -31.46 12.27 -21.09
N CYS A 161 -30.33 11.60 -20.85
CA CYS A 161 -30.02 10.30 -21.43
C CYS A 161 -29.77 9.22 -20.37
N HIS A 162 -29.41 9.60 -19.14
CA HIS A 162 -29.13 8.70 -18.02
C HIS A 162 -30.24 8.74 -16.96
N GLU A 163 -31.49 8.44 -17.35
CA GLU A 163 -32.67 8.58 -16.47
C GLU A 163 -32.73 7.58 -15.30
N GLU A 164 -32.19 6.36 -15.46
CA GLU A 164 -32.35 5.25 -14.50
C GLU A 164 -31.07 4.90 -13.71
N ASP A 165 -30.13 5.84 -13.57
CA ASP A 165 -28.87 5.56 -12.87
C ASP A 165 -29.00 5.58 -11.33
N GLY A 166 -30.14 6.05 -10.81
CA GLY A 166 -30.45 6.19 -9.38
C GLY A 166 -29.65 7.27 -8.65
N TYR A 167 -28.86 8.09 -9.36
CA TYR A 167 -28.05 9.16 -8.78
C TYR A 167 -28.92 10.21 -8.07
N SER A 168 -30.05 10.59 -8.66
CA SER A 168 -30.98 11.58 -8.07
C SER A 168 -31.57 11.16 -6.72
N GLU A 169 -31.64 9.86 -6.44
CA GLU A 169 -32.09 9.32 -5.15
C GLU A 169 -30.96 9.19 -4.11
N SER A 170 -29.70 9.28 -4.56
CA SER A 170 -28.52 9.13 -3.71
C SER A 170 -28.38 10.28 -2.70
N ILE A 171 -27.60 10.04 -1.65
CA ILE A 171 -27.24 11.08 -0.68
C ILE A 171 -26.52 12.24 -1.37
N HIS A 172 -25.72 11.98 -2.41
CA HIS A 172 -25.01 13.01 -3.14
C HIS A 172 -25.97 13.88 -3.96
N GLY A 173 -26.81 13.27 -4.79
CA GLY A 173 -27.78 13.96 -5.62
C GLY A 173 -28.76 14.78 -4.80
N ARG A 174 -29.32 14.20 -3.73
CA ARG A 174 -30.23 14.90 -2.83
C ARG A 174 -29.59 16.09 -2.15
N ALA A 175 -28.34 15.97 -1.70
CA ALA A 175 -27.60 17.06 -1.06
C ALA A 175 -27.36 18.24 -2.03
N VAL A 176 -27.02 17.97 -3.29
CA VAL A 176 -26.85 19.03 -4.30
C VAL A 176 -28.17 19.75 -4.56
N LEU A 177 -29.28 19.01 -4.69
CA LEU A 177 -30.61 19.58 -4.96
C LEU A 177 -31.12 20.49 -3.85
N VAL A 178 -30.67 20.29 -2.59
CA VAL A 178 -31.00 21.19 -1.47
C VAL A 178 -29.95 22.29 -1.26
N GLY A 179 -28.98 22.44 -2.17
CA GLY A 179 -28.03 23.55 -2.21
C GLY A 179 -26.64 23.26 -1.64
N ASN A 180 -26.32 22.02 -1.26
CA ASN A 180 -24.99 21.67 -0.78
C ASN A 180 -24.01 21.52 -1.95
N LYS A 181 -23.12 22.51 -2.11
CA LYS A 181 -22.11 22.54 -3.18
C LYS A 181 -20.92 21.61 -2.97
N ASP A 182 -20.69 21.14 -1.74
CA ASP A 182 -19.62 20.17 -1.46
C ASP A 182 -19.95 18.77 -1.99
N SER A 183 -21.25 18.46 -2.10
CA SER A 183 -21.71 17.18 -2.59
C SER A 183 -21.36 16.99 -4.08
N ALA A 184 -20.98 15.77 -4.45
CA ALA A 184 -20.51 15.42 -5.78
C ALA A 184 -21.66 15.29 -6.79
N VAL A 185 -21.48 15.81 -8.01
CA VAL A 185 -22.32 15.55 -9.20
C VAL A 185 -21.60 14.67 -10.22
N CYS A 186 -22.31 14.27 -11.28
CA CYS A 186 -21.80 13.42 -12.35
C CYS A 186 -20.41 13.87 -12.84
N SER A 187 -20.20 15.18 -13.02
CA SER A 187 -18.93 15.75 -13.47
C SER A 187 -17.80 15.72 -12.44
N ASP A 188 -18.10 15.66 -11.15
CA ASP A 188 -17.05 15.53 -10.12
C ASP A 188 -16.41 14.13 -10.16
N CYS A 189 -17.18 13.13 -10.63
CA CYS A 189 -16.70 11.76 -10.82
C CYS A 189 -16.17 11.52 -12.23
N HIS A 190 -16.94 11.90 -13.25
CA HIS A 190 -16.70 11.57 -14.65
C HIS A 190 -16.10 12.70 -15.48
N GLU A 191 -15.89 13.90 -14.94
CA GLU A 191 -15.56 15.10 -15.74
C GLU A 191 -16.69 15.46 -16.75
N LEU A 192 -16.69 16.69 -17.30
CA LEU A 192 -17.74 17.15 -18.21
C LEU A 192 -17.52 16.71 -19.66
N HIS A 193 -16.39 17.11 -20.25
CA HIS A 193 -16.06 16.80 -21.64
C HIS A 193 -15.10 15.62 -21.77
N LYS A 194 -14.45 15.20 -20.69
CA LYS A 194 -13.43 14.16 -20.68
C LYS A 194 -13.90 12.88 -19.97
N THR A 195 -15.14 12.48 -20.24
CA THR A 195 -15.76 11.30 -19.62
C THR A 195 -14.94 10.04 -19.85
N PRO A 196 -14.44 9.36 -18.80
CA PRO A 196 -13.54 8.22 -18.95
C PRO A 196 -14.26 7.03 -19.56
N ILE A 197 -13.56 6.26 -20.39
CA ILE A 197 -14.08 5.03 -21.00
C ILE A 197 -13.87 3.87 -20.02
N LEU A 198 -14.93 3.53 -19.29
CA LEU A 198 -14.91 2.44 -18.29
C LEU A 198 -15.34 1.08 -18.88
N SER A 199 -15.93 1.06 -20.07
CA SER A 199 -16.40 -0.15 -20.74
C SER A 199 -15.29 -0.86 -21.52
N GLY A 200 -15.19 -2.18 -21.35
CA GLY A 200 -14.26 -3.06 -22.08
C GLY A 200 -13.63 -4.11 -21.16
N GLU A 201 -13.22 -5.23 -21.76
CA GLU A 201 -12.68 -6.40 -21.03
C GLU A 201 -11.16 -6.54 -21.18
N GLU A 202 -10.51 -5.61 -21.86
CA GLU A 202 -9.04 -5.58 -21.95
C GLU A 202 -8.43 -5.40 -20.55
N PRO A 203 -7.36 -6.15 -20.19
CA PRO A 203 -6.81 -6.14 -18.83
C PRO A 203 -6.53 -4.75 -18.27
N GLU A 204 -5.86 -3.89 -19.05
CA GLU A 204 -5.56 -2.50 -18.66
C GLU A 204 -6.82 -1.68 -18.37
N ARG A 205 -7.90 -1.95 -19.11
CA ARG A 205 -9.19 -1.25 -18.92
C ARG A 205 -9.94 -1.78 -17.70
N VAL A 206 -9.88 -3.08 -17.45
CA VAL A 206 -10.46 -3.68 -16.24
C VAL A 206 -9.74 -3.11 -15.01
N ASP A 207 -8.41 -3.09 -15.00
CA ASP A 207 -7.62 -2.53 -13.90
C ASP A 207 -7.92 -1.04 -13.69
N PHE A 208 -7.94 -0.24 -14.76
CA PHE A 208 -8.30 1.17 -14.69
C PHE A 208 -9.71 1.39 -14.11
N ARG A 209 -10.71 0.61 -14.54
CA ARG A 209 -12.07 0.66 -14.01
C ARG A 209 -12.09 0.34 -12.52
N ARG A 210 -11.34 -0.66 -12.07
CA ARG A 210 -11.27 -1.03 -10.65
C ARG A 210 -10.63 0.06 -9.81
N LEU A 211 -9.54 0.67 -10.26
CA LEU A 211 -8.91 1.81 -9.57
C LEU A 211 -9.86 3.01 -9.52
N PHE A 212 -10.57 3.29 -10.62
CA PHE A 212 -11.53 4.38 -10.68
C PHE A 212 -12.64 4.24 -9.62
N HIS A 213 -13.07 3.02 -9.29
CA HIS A 213 -14.08 2.76 -8.25
C HIS A 213 -13.68 3.22 -6.84
N THR A 214 -12.39 3.44 -6.60
CA THR A 214 -11.84 3.86 -5.31
C THR A 214 -11.35 5.31 -5.38
N GLU A 215 -10.45 5.61 -6.33
CA GLU A 215 -9.76 6.91 -6.41
C GLU A 215 -10.73 8.08 -6.60
N VAL A 216 -11.83 7.87 -7.33
CA VAL A 216 -12.82 8.92 -7.58
C VAL A 216 -13.51 9.38 -6.30
N CYS A 217 -13.77 8.46 -5.37
CA CYS A 217 -14.34 8.75 -4.07
C CYS A 217 -13.31 9.48 -3.19
N GLN A 218 -12.06 9.02 -3.20
CA GLN A 218 -10.99 9.58 -2.37
C GLN A 218 -10.68 11.04 -2.69
N LYS A 219 -10.87 11.49 -3.94
CA LYS A 219 -10.71 12.91 -4.34
C LYS A 219 -11.43 13.88 -3.40
N CYS A 220 -12.61 13.51 -2.92
CA CYS A 220 -13.39 14.31 -1.98
C CYS A 220 -13.31 13.74 -0.56
N HIS A 221 -13.43 12.42 -0.39
CA HIS A 221 -13.51 11.78 0.93
C HIS A 221 -12.19 11.77 1.71
N ALA A 222 -11.04 11.99 1.08
CA ALA A 222 -9.78 12.22 1.78
C ALA A 222 -9.66 13.65 2.35
N ASN A 223 -10.54 14.58 1.95
CA ASN A 223 -10.52 15.95 2.47
C ASN A 223 -11.23 16.04 3.82
N LYS A 224 -10.46 15.91 4.91
CA LYS A 224 -10.97 15.95 6.29
C LYS A 224 -11.79 17.20 6.63
N GLU A 225 -11.46 18.35 6.04
CA GLU A 225 -12.20 19.59 6.31
C GLU A 225 -13.57 19.59 5.61
N MET A 226 -13.64 19.04 4.39
CA MET A 226 -14.91 18.82 3.69
C MET A 226 -15.78 17.78 4.41
N MET A 227 -15.20 16.67 4.85
CA MET A 227 -15.93 15.63 5.56
C MET A 227 -16.46 16.15 6.90
N ARG A 228 -15.66 16.92 7.65
CA ARG A 228 -16.08 17.51 8.94
C ARG A 228 -17.29 18.42 8.81
N ARG A 229 -17.27 19.36 7.85
CA ARG A 229 -18.37 20.33 7.70
C ARG A 229 -19.65 19.71 7.13
N ASN A 230 -19.57 18.50 6.58
CA ASN A 230 -20.70 17.74 6.04
C ASN A 230 -21.13 16.56 6.93
N ASP A 231 -20.55 16.42 8.13
CA ASP A 231 -20.84 15.33 9.08
C ASP A 231 -20.66 13.92 8.47
N VAL A 232 -19.55 13.74 7.75
CA VAL A 232 -19.14 12.46 7.14
C VAL A 232 -17.89 11.93 7.83
N VAL A 233 -17.76 10.60 7.90
CA VAL A 233 -16.61 9.90 8.50
C VAL A 233 -15.27 10.44 7.97
N LEU A 234 -14.41 10.91 8.88
CA LEU A 234 -13.18 11.65 8.54
C LEU A 234 -12.01 10.79 8.06
N ILE A 235 -12.05 9.49 8.37
CA ILE A 235 -10.92 8.56 8.24
C ILE A 235 -11.19 7.44 7.24
N ALA A 236 -12.30 7.50 6.50
CA ALA A 236 -12.74 6.40 5.64
C ALA A 236 -11.68 6.03 4.60
N SER A 237 -11.03 7.02 3.96
CA SER A 237 -9.93 6.79 3.01
C SER A 237 -8.71 6.15 3.69
N GLU A 238 -8.26 6.73 4.80
CA GLU A 238 -7.05 6.27 5.51
C GLU A 238 -7.23 4.84 6.04
N THR A 239 -8.38 4.54 6.62
CA THR A 239 -8.70 3.19 7.13
C THR A 239 -8.91 2.17 6.02
N TYR A 240 -9.42 2.59 4.85
CA TYR A 240 -9.50 1.73 3.67
C TYR A 240 -8.10 1.38 3.15
N GLU A 241 -7.20 2.36 3.03
CA GLU A 241 -5.81 2.17 2.60
C GLU A 241 -5.05 1.23 3.54
N GLU A 242 -5.35 1.26 4.84
CA GLU A 242 -4.78 0.35 5.83
C GLU A 242 -5.43 -1.04 5.88
N SER A 243 -6.57 -1.23 5.24
CA SER A 243 -7.25 -2.52 5.15
C SER A 243 -6.53 -3.46 4.17
N TYR A 244 -6.81 -4.77 4.25
CA TYR A 244 -6.28 -5.72 3.26
C TYR A 244 -6.69 -5.35 1.82
N HIS A 245 -7.91 -4.82 1.63
CA HIS A 245 -8.37 -4.38 0.32
C HIS A 245 -7.53 -3.23 -0.23
N GLY A 246 -7.39 -2.14 0.52
CA GLY A 246 -6.58 -1.00 0.09
C GLY A 246 -5.10 -1.35 -0.09
N LYS A 247 -4.53 -2.19 0.79
CA LYS A 247 -3.12 -2.63 0.70
C LYS A 247 -2.84 -3.39 -0.59
N VAL A 248 -3.72 -4.31 -0.99
CA VAL A 248 -3.56 -5.08 -2.24
C VAL A 248 -3.83 -4.23 -3.48
N GLU A 249 -4.81 -3.33 -3.42
CA GLU A 249 -5.07 -2.36 -4.48
C GLU A 249 -3.83 -1.49 -4.72
N TYR A 250 -3.24 -0.94 -3.66
CA TYR A 250 -2.04 -0.09 -3.72
C TYR A 250 -0.81 -0.85 -4.24
N LEU A 251 -0.72 -2.17 -3.99
CA LEU A 251 0.31 -3.02 -4.56
C LEU A 251 0.15 -3.26 -6.07
N GLY A 252 -0.91 -2.76 -6.69
CA GLY A 252 -1.17 -2.83 -8.14
C GLY A 252 -2.07 -3.99 -8.55
N TYR A 253 -2.88 -4.52 -7.63
CA TYR A 253 -3.80 -5.65 -7.90
C TYR A 253 -5.27 -5.31 -7.59
N PRO A 254 -5.83 -4.25 -8.20
CA PRO A 254 -7.17 -3.72 -7.89
C PRO A 254 -8.32 -4.67 -8.28
N THR A 255 -8.04 -5.64 -9.15
CA THR A 255 -9.00 -6.67 -9.58
C THR A 255 -9.20 -7.79 -8.56
N LEU A 256 -8.29 -7.94 -7.58
CA LEU A 256 -8.35 -9.00 -6.58
C LEU A 256 -9.12 -8.62 -5.31
N VAL A 257 -9.49 -7.34 -5.16
CA VAL A 257 -10.03 -6.78 -3.93
C VAL A 257 -11.12 -5.77 -4.20
N ALA A 258 -11.97 -5.51 -3.19
CA ALA A 258 -13.08 -4.57 -3.29
C ALA A 258 -12.61 -3.11 -3.11
N GLY A 259 -13.11 -2.21 -3.95
CA GLY A 259 -12.98 -0.76 -3.85
C GLY A 259 -14.15 -0.12 -3.09
N CYS A 260 -14.12 1.20 -2.92
CA CYS A 260 -15.17 1.93 -2.20
C CYS A 260 -16.58 1.65 -2.77
N ALA A 261 -16.71 1.71 -4.09
CA ALA A 261 -18.00 1.55 -4.74
C ALA A 261 -18.56 0.13 -4.76
N ASP A 262 -17.75 -0.92 -4.52
CA ASP A 262 -18.26 -2.29 -4.41
C ASP A 262 -19.09 -2.50 -3.14
N CYS A 263 -18.73 -1.76 -2.07
CA CYS A 263 -19.47 -1.75 -0.81
C CYS A 263 -20.59 -0.70 -0.83
N HIS A 264 -20.29 0.54 -1.22
CA HIS A 264 -21.21 1.68 -1.12
C HIS A 264 -22.14 1.88 -2.33
N GLY A 265 -21.81 1.28 -3.48
CA GLY A 265 -22.46 1.54 -4.76
C GLY A 265 -21.78 2.67 -5.57
N PHE A 266 -22.18 2.81 -6.83
CA PHE A 266 -21.60 3.79 -7.78
C PHE A 266 -22.42 5.08 -7.86
N HIS A 267 -23.69 4.96 -8.26
CA HIS A 267 -24.59 6.09 -8.46
C HIS A 267 -25.69 6.16 -7.38
N SER A 268 -26.18 5.00 -6.91
CA SER A 268 -27.22 4.90 -5.87
C SER A 268 -26.63 4.77 -4.45
N ILE A 269 -25.79 5.72 -4.04
CA ILE A 269 -25.19 5.71 -2.69
C ILE A 269 -26.23 6.18 -1.67
N LEU A 270 -26.63 5.30 -0.76
CA LEU A 270 -27.66 5.56 0.25
C LEU A 270 -27.10 5.54 1.67
N HIS A 271 -27.72 6.31 2.57
CA HIS A 271 -27.37 6.32 3.99
C HIS A 271 -27.47 4.90 4.61
N PRO A 272 -26.57 4.50 5.54
CA PRO A 272 -26.59 3.15 6.14
C PRO A 272 -27.92 2.75 6.79
N GLU A 273 -28.66 3.71 7.34
CA GLU A 273 -29.98 3.46 7.94
C GLU A 273 -31.10 3.20 6.92
N ASN A 274 -30.85 3.43 5.62
CA ASN A 274 -31.82 3.13 4.58
C ASN A 274 -31.79 1.62 4.29
N PRO A 275 -32.91 0.88 4.39
CA PRO A 275 -32.94 -0.56 4.11
C PRO A 275 -32.56 -0.95 2.66
N ARG A 276 -32.60 0.00 1.71
CA ARG A 276 -32.14 -0.21 0.34
C ARG A 276 -30.62 -0.03 0.18
N SER A 277 -29.93 0.51 1.18
CA SER A 277 -28.47 0.71 1.14
C SER A 277 -27.76 -0.63 1.14
N THR A 278 -26.74 -0.78 0.30
CA THR A 278 -25.89 -1.98 0.25
C THR A 278 -25.10 -2.18 1.55
N ILE A 279 -24.91 -1.12 2.34
CA ILE A 279 -24.22 -1.16 3.62
C ILE A 279 -25.18 -1.12 4.83
N SER A 280 -26.49 -1.31 4.62
CA SER A 280 -27.43 -1.43 5.74
C SER A 280 -27.23 -2.74 6.50
N SER A 281 -27.61 -2.77 7.78
CA SER A 281 -27.52 -3.97 8.63
C SER A 281 -28.16 -5.21 8.02
N GLU A 282 -29.22 -5.03 7.22
CA GLU A 282 -29.98 -6.10 6.59
C GLU A 282 -29.30 -6.63 5.31
N ARG A 283 -28.47 -5.82 4.65
CA ARG A 283 -27.87 -6.14 3.34
C ARG A 283 -26.37 -6.42 3.39
N LEU A 284 -25.68 -6.11 4.49
CA LEU A 284 -24.24 -6.33 4.61
C LEU A 284 -23.80 -7.77 4.27
N VAL A 285 -24.59 -8.78 4.67
CA VAL A 285 -24.28 -10.19 4.34
C VAL A 285 -24.34 -10.43 2.84
N GLU A 286 -25.34 -9.87 2.15
CA GLU A 286 -25.46 -9.93 0.69
C GLU A 286 -24.29 -9.20 0.01
N THR A 287 -23.94 -8.00 0.50
CA THR A 287 -22.87 -7.16 -0.05
C THR A 287 -21.50 -7.80 0.09
N CYS A 288 -21.13 -8.25 1.29
CA CYS A 288 -19.90 -9.01 1.49
C CYS A 288 -19.94 -10.35 0.75
N GLY A 289 -21.12 -10.97 0.65
CA GLY A 289 -21.39 -12.24 -0.04
C GLY A 289 -21.00 -12.28 -1.52
N LYS A 290 -20.95 -11.12 -2.17
CA LYS A 290 -20.50 -10.99 -3.58
C LYS A 290 -19.08 -11.50 -3.80
N CYS A 291 -18.20 -11.32 -2.82
CA CYS A 291 -16.81 -11.76 -2.87
C CYS A 291 -16.52 -12.87 -1.83
N HIS A 292 -17.13 -12.79 -0.65
CA HIS A 292 -17.01 -13.76 0.42
C HIS A 292 -18.22 -14.69 0.44
N THR A 293 -18.18 -15.75 -0.36
CA THR A 293 -19.35 -16.65 -0.61
C THR A 293 -19.95 -17.30 0.64
N ARG A 294 -19.24 -17.28 1.79
CA ARG A 294 -19.70 -17.80 3.08
C ARG A 294 -19.85 -16.71 4.15
N ALA A 295 -19.95 -15.45 3.75
CA ALA A 295 -20.24 -14.35 4.65
C ALA A 295 -21.53 -14.63 5.44
N ASN A 296 -21.49 -14.26 6.73
CA ASN A 296 -22.58 -14.48 7.67
C ASN A 296 -22.70 -13.28 8.62
N THR A 297 -23.69 -13.32 9.53
CA THR A 297 -24.01 -12.21 10.44
C THR A 297 -22.88 -11.87 11.41
N ASN A 298 -22.00 -12.81 11.73
CA ASN A 298 -20.81 -12.54 12.54
C ASN A 298 -19.70 -11.94 11.68
N PHE A 299 -19.48 -12.46 10.47
CA PHE A 299 -18.46 -11.96 9.54
C PHE A 299 -18.61 -10.46 9.28
N VAL A 300 -19.84 -9.99 9.07
CA VAL A 300 -20.13 -8.58 8.76
C VAL A 300 -20.07 -7.64 9.96
N GLN A 301 -19.79 -8.14 11.16
CA GLN A 301 -19.46 -7.30 12.32
C GLN A 301 -18.01 -6.78 12.27
N TRP A 302 -17.29 -7.05 11.18
CA TRP A 302 -16.00 -6.43 10.88
C TRP A 302 -16.17 -4.92 10.81
N PHE A 303 -15.30 -4.18 11.49
CA PHE A 303 -15.30 -2.74 11.40
C PHE A 303 -14.52 -2.28 10.17
N ALA A 304 -15.23 -1.87 9.11
CA ALA A 304 -14.64 -1.47 7.83
C ALA A 304 -13.85 -0.15 7.89
N HIS A 305 -14.34 0.82 8.68
CA HIS A 305 -13.72 2.14 8.85
C HIS A 305 -13.49 2.47 10.33
N ALA A 306 -12.72 1.63 11.01
CA ALA A 306 -12.43 1.81 12.44
C ALA A 306 -11.13 2.57 12.68
N ASP A 307 -11.14 3.43 13.70
CA ASP A 307 -9.94 4.05 14.22
C ASP A 307 -9.45 3.32 15.48
N HIS A 308 -8.23 2.80 15.47
CA HIS A 308 -7.62 2.26 16.69
C HIS A 308 -7.08 3.35 17.62
N TYR A 309 -7.14 4.63 17.27
CA TYR A 309 -6.89 5.76 18.17
C TYR A 309 -8.15 6.25 18.89
N ASP A 310 -9.34 5.84 18.44
CA ASP A 310 -10.61 6.21 19.06
C ASP A 310 -11.00 5.22 20.16
N LYS A 311 -10.65 5.58 21.39
CA LYS A 311 -10.97 4.81 22.60
C LYS A 311 -12.48 4.77 22.89
N GLU A 312 -13.25 5.76 22.48
CA GLU A 312 -14.66 5.88 22.83
C GLU A 312 -15.51 4.93 21.97
N ASN A 313 -15.27 4.93 20.66
CA ASN A 313 -16.04 4.10 19.72
C ASN A 313 -15.43 2.71 19.50
N TYR A 314 -14.10 2.56 19.58
CA TYR A 314 -13.40 1.30 19.33
C TYR A 314 -12.45 0.90 20.48
N PRO A 315 -12.93 0.79 21.73
CA PRO A 315 -12.08 0.57 22.91
C PRO A 315 -11.24 -0.71 22.82
N VAL A 316 -11.76 -1.77 22.23
CA VAL A 316 -11.03 -3.05 22.08
C VAL A 316 -9.84 -2.87 21.14
N LEU A 317 -10.04 -2.24 19.97
CA LEU A 317 -8.96 -2.00 19.02
C LEU A 317 -7.90 -1.05 19.60
N TYR A 318 -8.35 -0.01 20.31
CA TYR A 318 -7.47 0.93 21.00
C TYR A 318 -6.55 0.22 21.99
N TRP A 319 -7.11 -0.56 22.92
CA TRP A 319 -6.31 -1.23 23.93
C TRP A 319 -5.43 -2.34 23.35
N THR A 320 -5.88 -3.03 22.29
CA THR A 320 -5.02 -3.97 21.54
C THR A 320 -3.82 -3.25 20.94
N PHE A 321 -4.05 -2.14 20.21
CA PHE A 321 -2.98 -1.38 19.57
C PHE A 321 -1.99 -0.80 20.60
N VAL A 322 -2.48 -0.21 21.68
CA VAL A 322 -1.64 0.30 22.77
C VAL A 322 -0.83 -0.82 23.42
N PHE A 323 -1.43 -1.97 23.68
CA PHE A 323 -0.73 -3.12 24.25
C PHE A 323 0.38 -3.63 23.31
N MET A 324 0.06 -3.86 22.03
CA MET A 324 1.04 -4.35 21.05
C MET A 324 2.18 -3.35 20.83
N THR A 325 1.87 -2.04 20.76
CA THR A 325 2.87 -0.99 20.64
C THR A 325 3.77 -0.93 21.89
N ALA A 326 3.18 -0.99 23.09
CA ALA A 326 3.94 -0.98 24.34
C ALA A 326 4.83 -2.23 24.48
N LEU A 327 4.34 -3.39 24.06
CA LEU A 327 5.11 -4.63 23.99
C LEU A 327 6.31 -4.47 23.05
N LEU A 328 6.07 -3.96 21.83
CA LEU A 328 7.10 -3.76 20.82
C LEU A 328 8.20 -2.81 21.31
N VAL A 329 7.82 -1.62 21.77
CA VAL A 329 8.76 -0.61 22.28
C VAL A 329 9.49 -1.11 23.53
N GLY A 330 8.78 -1.80 24.43
CA GLY A 330 9.35 -2.34 25.66
C GLY A 330 10.40 -3.43 25.40
N VAL A 331 10.09 -4.39 24.54
CA VAL A 331 11.02 -5.48 24.18
C VAL A 331 12.25 -4.91 23.48
N PHE A 332 12.09 -4.09 22.43
CA PHE A 332 13.25 -3.51 21.75
C PHE A 332 14.07 -2.61 22.67
N GLY A 333 13.43 -1.79 23.50
CA GLY A 333 14.12 -0.91 24.44
C GLY A 333 15.00 -1.69 25.43
N VAL A 334 14.49 -2.79 25.99
CA VAL A 334 15.26 -3.63 26.93
C VAL A 334 16.40 -4.35 26.22
N PHE A 335 16.13 -5.03 25.10
CA PHE A 335 17.13 -5.88 24.46
C PHE A 335 18.16 -5.10 23.65
N TRP A 336 17.81 -3.99 23.01
CA TRP A 336 18.82 -3.13 22.37
C TRP A 336 19.73 -2.47 23.41
N LEU A 337 19.18 -2.08 24.57
CA LEU A 337 20.01 -1.60 25.69
C LEU A 337 20.95 -2.72 26.17
N GLU A 338 20.46 -3.95 26.31
CA GLU A 338 21.29 -5.11 26.63
C GLU A 338 22.42 -5.30 25.61
N CYS A 339 22.10 -5.36 24.31
CA CYS A 339 23.09 -5.53 23.26
C CYS A 339 24.14 -4.40 23.29
N PHE A 340 23.70 -3.16 23.50
CA PHE A 340 24.60 -2.02 23.63
C PHE A 340 25.53 -2.12 24.85
N LEU A 341 24.99 -2.49 26.02
CA LEU A 341 25.78 -2.67 27.24
C LEU A 341 26.78 -3.82 27.10
N TRP A 342 26.38 -4.92 26.46
CA TRP A 342 27.30 -6.02 26.14
C TRP A 342 28.41 -5.54 25.23
N TRP A 343 28.08 -4.90 24.10
CA TRP A 343 29.06 -4.40 23.15
C TRP A 343 30.05 -3.44 23.82
N GLN A 344 29.56 -2.49 24.61
CA GLN A 344 30.39 -1.55 25.37
C GLN A 344 31.35 -2.28 26.32
N LYS A 345 30.85 -3.29 27.05
CA LYS A 345 31.62 -4.06 28.02
C LYS A 345 32.68 -4.92 27.34
N ALA A 346 32.30 -5.68 26.31
CA ALA A 346 33.21 -6.49 25.51
C ALA A 346 34.30 -5.62 24.89
N TYR A 347 33.94 -4.49 24.27
CA TYR A 347 34.92 -3.54 23.70
C TYR A 347 35.93 -3.03 24.74
N ARG A 348 35.48 -2.69 25.95
CA ARG A 348 36.37 -2.26 27.04
C ARG A 348 37.30 -3.37 27.50
N GLU A 349 36.83 -4.61 27.60
CA GLU A 349 37.66 -5.75 28.00
C GLU A 349 38.70 -6.08 26.92
N THR A 350 38.28 -6.12 25.65
CA THR A 350 39.20 -6.28 24.50
C THR A 350 40.26 -5.17 24.47
N ARG A 351 39.88 -3.90 24.69
CA ARG A 351 40.85 -2.78 24.76
C ARG A 351 41.85 -2.93 25.90
N LYS A 352 41.43 -3.45 27.06
CA LYS A 352 42.34 -3.73 28.18
C LYS A 352 43.32 -4.86 27.84
N MET A 353 42.84 -5.91 27.19
CA MET A 353 43.69 -7.02 26.70
C MET A 353 44.72 -6.51 25.69
N TRP A 354 44.31 -5.72 24.70
CA TRP A 354 45.21 -5.10 23.73
C TRP A 354 46.25 -4.19 24.41
N ALA A 355 45.83 -3.40 25.39
CA ALA A 355 46.76 -2.58 26.18
C ALA A 355 47.75 -3.42 27.00
N ALA A 356 47.38 -4.64 27.40
CA ALA A 356 48.26 -5.61 28.04
C ALA A 356 49.14 -6.40 27.05
N GLY A 357 49.04 -6.13 25.74
CA GLY A 357 49.82 -6.80 24.70
C GLY A 357 49.16 -8.07 24.13
N GLU A 358 47.93 -8.38 24.51
CA GLU A 358 47.20 -9.57 24.07
C GLU A 358 46.28 -9.26 22.88
N TYR A 359 46.81 -9.31 21.64
CA TYR A 359 46.09 -8.86 20.43
C TYR A 359 45.25 -9.92 19.72
N LEU A 360 45.54 -11.22 19.94
CA LEU A 360 44.78 -12.34 19.38
C LEU A 360 43.90 -12.94 20.49
N PRO A 361 42.65 -13.35 20.20
CA PRO A 361 41.84 -13.99 21.21
C PRO A 361 42.56 -15.24 21.75
N HIS A 362 42.52 -15.31 23.07
CA HIS A 362 42.67 -16.46 23.92
C HIS A 362 42.45 -17.83 23.22
N TYR A 363 43.57 -18.54 23.02
CA TYR A 363 43.74 -19.99 22.94
C TYR A 363 43.51 -20.69 21.59
N VAL A 364 44.62 -21.03 20.92
CA VAL A 364 44.69 -22.20 20.04
C VAL A 364 44.36 -23.45 20.88
N GLU A 365 43.25 -24.14 20.57
CA GLU A 365 42.83 -25.41 21.20
C GLU A 365 43.95 -26.45 21.07
N LYS A 366 44.82 -26.57 22.09
CA LYS A 366 45.93 -27.53 22.09
C LYS A 366 45.45 -28.99 22.21
N SER A 367 44.24 -29.20 22.72
CA SER A 367 43.70 -30.54 23.00
C SER A 367 43.12 -31.22 21.75
N GLY A 368 42.66 -30.43 20.77
CA GLY A 368 41.87 -30.90 19.64
C GLY A 368 40.51 -31.51 20.02
N GLU A 369 40.09 -31.41 21.29
CA GLU A 369 38.84 -31.99 21.76
C GLU A 369 37.65 -31.15 21.30
N ILE A 370 36.71 -31.81 20.60
CA ILE A 370 35.45 -31.24 20.13
C ILE A 370 34.30 -31.94 20.87
N TYR A 371 33.28 -31.17 21.24
CA TYR A 371 32.09 -31.65 21.91
C TYR A 371 30.83 -31.36 21.10
N GLN A 372 29.83 -32.23 21.21
CA GLN A 372 28.51 -32.06 20.62
C GLN A 372 27.68 -31.07 21.44
N ARG A 373 27.15 -30.04 20.77
CA ARG A 373 26.25 -29.03 21.34
C ARG A 373 24.78 -29.27 21.01
N PHE A 374 24.52 -29.62 19.75
CA PHE A 374 23.17 -29.81 19.20
C PHE A 374 23.07 -31.19 18.57
N ASP A 375 21.88 -31.78 18.62
CA ASP A 375 21.60 -33.02 17.91
C ASP A 375 21.11 -32.76 16.48
N ALA A 376 20.95 -33.82 15.69
CA ALA A 376 20.52 -33.69 14.30
C ALA A 376 19.09 -33.12 14.18
N PHE A 377 18.24 -33.34 15.19
CA PHE A 377 16.87 -32.84 15.21
C PHE A 377 16.85 -31.32 15.44
N ASP A 378 17.63 -30.83 16.41
CA ASP A 378 17.82 -29.40 16.69
C ASP A 378 18.29 -28.65 15.43
N ILE A 379 19.31 -29.19 14.74
CA ILE A 379 19.88 -28.59 13.52
C ILE A 379 18.83 -28.56 12.40
N ALA A 380 18.11 -29.68 12.19
CA ALA A 380 17.11 -29.77 11.14
C ALA A 380 15.93 -28.82 11.37
N ILE A 381 15.40 -28.76 12.60
CA ILE A 381 14.30 -27.86 12.97
C ILE A 381 14.74 -26.42 12.82
N HIS A 382 15.93 -26.05 13.27
CA HIS A 382 16.44 -24.70 13.11
C HIS A 382 16.54 -24.31 11.63
N PHE A 383 17.07 -25.19 10.77
CA PHE A 383 17.20 -24.92 9.34
C PHE A 383 15.84 -24.73 8.65
N VAL A 384 14.88 -25.61 8.94
CA VAL A 384 13.50 -25.53 8.40
C VAL A 384 12.80 -24.26 8.90
N MET A 385 12.92 -23.95 10.19
CA MET A 385 12.37 -22.73 10.80
C MET A 385 12.98 -21.48 10.17
N MET A 386 14.30 -21.42 10.01
CA MET A 386 15.00 -20.29 9.43
C MET A 386 14.53 -19.97 8.00
N ILE A 387 14.41 -20.98 7.13
CA ILE A 387 13.96 -20.78 5.75
C ILE A 387 12.49 -20.35 5.71
N SER A 388 11.62 -21.07 6.42
CA SER A 388 10.18 -20.76 6.42
C SER A 388 9.90 -19.39 7.04
N PHE A 389 10.56 -19.03 8.14
CA PHE A 389 10.45 -17.71 8.75
C PHE A 389 10.93 -16.60 7.80
N MET A 390 12.06 -16.80 7.11
CA MET A 390 12.55 -15.82 6.15
C MET A 390 11.54 -15.58 5.02
N LEU A 391 10.93 -16.63 4.48
CA LEU A 391 9.90 -16.53 3.45
C LEU A 391 8.62 -15.86 3.97
N LEU A 392 8.20 -16.15 5.21
CA LEU A 392 7.06 -15.48 5.86
C LEU A 392 7.29 -13.98 5.97
N VAL A 393 8.48 -13.56 6.40
CA VAL A 393 8.83 -12.14 6.51
C VAL A 393 8.89 -11.47 5.13
N LEU A 394 9.59 -12.07 4.16
CA LEU A 394 9.73 -11.49 2.82
C LEU A 394 8.40 -11.35 2.08
N THR A 395 7.44 -12.24 2.33
CA THR A 395 6.09 -12.18 1.74
C THR A 395 5.14 -11.29 2.53
N GLY A 396 5.33 -11.14 3.85
CA GLY A 396 4.49 -10.30 4.71
C GLY A 396 4.86 -8.81 4.70
N LEU A 397 6.15 -8.48 4.59
CA LEU A 397 6.64 -7.09 4.63
C LEU A 397 6.02 -6.18 3.56
N PRO A 398 5.89 -6.59 2.29
CA PRO A 398 5.22 -5.76 1.29
C PRO A 398 3.76 -5.44 1.60
N LEU A 399 3.07 -6.32 2.34
CA LEU A 399 1.70 -6.09 2.75
C LEU A 399 1.63 -5.13 3.95
N LYS A 400 2.57 -5.21 4.90
CA LYS A 400 2.68 -4.25 6.02
C LYS A 400 2.96 -2.83 5.51
N PHE A 401 3.91 -2.71 4.58
CA PHE A 401 4.39 -1.45 4.02
C PHE A 401 3.98 -1.29 2.56
N SER A 402 2.69 -1.52 2.26
CA SER A 402 2.18 -1.44 0.88
C SER A 402 2.47 -0.11 0.21
N HIS A 403 2.47 0.98 0.98
CA HIS A 403 2.76 2.34 0.53
C HIS A 403 4.21 2.52 0.04
N ALA A 404 5.16 1.71 0.53
CA ALA A 404 6.57 1.88 0.24
C ALA A 404 6.95 1.45 -1.18
N ASP A 405 7.80 2.23 -1.85
CA ASP A 405 8.20 2.00 -3.25
C ASP A 405 8.80 0.60 -3.50
N TRP A 406 9.53 0.07 -2.52
CA TRP A 406 10.17 -1.25 -2.62
C TRP A 406 9.18 -2.41 -2.51
N ALA A 407 7.99 -2.20 -1.94
CA ALA A 407 7.02 -3.27 -1.67
C ALA A 407 6.52 -3.91 -2.97
N ARG A 408 6.18 -3.09 -3.98
CA ARG A 408 5.78 -3.59 -5.31
C ARG A 408 6.89 -4.40 -5.97
N GLY A 409 8.14 -3.95 -5.85
CA GLY A 409 9.30 -4.67 -6.38
C GLY A 409 9.45 -6.06 -5.76
N LEU A 410 9.28 -6.18 -4.45
CA LEU A 410 9.38 -7.45 -3.74
C LEU A 410 8.19 -8.38 -4.05
N VAL A 411 6.97 -7.85 -4.20
CA VAL A 411 5.80 -8.62 -4.63
C VAL A 411 5.98 -9.15 -6.06
N ASN A 412 6.49 -8.32 -6.97
CA ASN A 412 6.76 -8.72 -8.35
C ASN A 412 7.83 -9.81 -8.43
N LEU A 413 8.83 -9.80 -7.54
CA LEU A 413 9.83 -10.88 -7.43
C LEU A 413 9.18 -12.24 -7.15
N PHE A 414 8.10 -12.26 -6.37
CA PHE A 414 7.33 -13.48 -6.09
C PHE A 414 6.28 -13.79 -7.17
N GLY A 415 6.18 -13.00 -8.24
CA GLY A 415 5.19 -13.17 -9.30
C GLY A 415 3.80 -12.64 -8.94
N GLY A 416 3.71 -11.66 -8.03
CA GLY A 416 2.49 -10.95 -7.67
C GLY A 416 1.86 -11.33 -6.34
N VAL A 417 0.86 -10.56 -5.89
CA VAL A 417 0.25 -10.70 -4.55
C VAL A 417 -0.30 -12.10 -4.31
N SER A 418 -0.96 -12.70 -5.31
CA SER A 418 -1.51 -14.05 -5.20
C SER A 418 -0.43 -15.10 -4.92
N ASN A 419 0.71 -15.01 -5.60
CA ASN A 419 1.83 -15.93 -5.43
C ASN A 419 2.57 -15.68 -4.11
N ALA A 420 2.81 -14.41 -3.75
CA ALA A 420 3.37 -14.05 -2.46
C ALA A 420 2.51 -14.62 -1.30
N GLY A 421 1.17 -14.47 -1.38
CA GLY A 421 0.24 -15.05 -0.42
C GLY A 421 0.27 -16.58 -0.39
N LEU A 422 0.44 -17.24 -1.54
CA LEU A 422 0.61 -18.70 -1.59
C LEU A 422 1.89 -19.16 -0.89
N ILE A 423 3.03 -18.52 -1.18
CA ILE A 423 4.32 -18.81 -0.54
C ILE A 423 4.23 -18.57 0.97
N HIS A 424 3.56 -17.48 1.39
CA HIS A 424 3.32 -17.18 2.79
C HIS A 424 2.57 -18.33 3.49
N ARG A 425 1.47 -18.80 2.90
CA ARG A 425 0.65 -19.90 3.45
C ARG A 425 1.38 -21.24 3.47
N ILE A 426 2.16 -21.57 2.44
CA ILE A 426 3.00 -22.77 2.42
C ILE A 426 4.03 -22.72 3.55
N SER A 427 4.69 -21.57 3.72
CA SER A 427 5.66 -21.36 4.80
C SER A 427 5.00 -21.40 6.18
N ALA A 428 3.75 -20.96 6.29
CA ALA A 428 2.95 -21.09 7.51
C ALA A 428 2.59 -22.56 7.82
N ILE A 429 2.26 -23.38 6.82
CA ILE A 429 2.04 -24.83 7.03
C ILE A 429 3.31 -25.50 7.57
N VAL A 430 4.47 -25.17 7.00
CA VAL A 430 5.77 -25.66 7.50
C VAL A 430 5.96 -25.23 8.96
N THR A 431 5.56 -24.00 9.29
CA THR A 431 5.56 -23.46 10.66
C THR A 431 4.70 -24.26 11.62
N PHE A 432 3.46 -24.58 11.26
CA PHE A 432 2.62 -25.45 12.08
C PHE A 432 3.21 -26.86 12.24
N ALA A 433 3.84 -27.40 11.19
CA ALA A 433 4.43 -28.73 11.23
C ALA A 433 5.60 -28.82 12.21
N TYR A 434 6.58 -27.90 12.15
CA TYR A 434 7.68 -27.92 13.11
C TYR A 434 7.24 -27.49 14.51
N PHE A 435 6.24 -26.61 14.64
CA PHE A 435 5.63 -26.33 15.95
C PHE A 435 5.07 -27.59 16.59
N ALA A 436 4.28 -28.38 15.86
CA ALA A 436 3.73 -29.64 16.35
C ALA A 436 4.85 -30.64 16.72
N ALA A 437 5.91 -30.73 15.92
CA ALA A 437 7.08 -31.55 16.24
C ALA A 437 7.76 -31.12 17.54
N ILE A 438 7.90 -29.81 17.77
CA ILE A 438 8.44 -29.26 19.03
C ILE A 438 7.51 -29.62 20.20
N GLN A 439 6.18 -29.51 20.06
CA GLN A 439 5.25 -29.90 21.12
C GLN A 439 5.39 -31.38 21.49
N ILE A 440 5.49 -32.26 20.50
CA ILE A 440 5.72 -33.68 20.71
C ILE A 440 7.06 -33.91 21.43
N ASN A 441 8.12 -33.21 21.02
CA ASN A 441 9.43 -33.31 21.66
C ASN A 441 9.40 -32.83 23.12
N VAL A 442 8.72 -31.71 23.40
CA VAL A 442 8.54 -31.18 24.77
C VAL A 442 7.75 -32.16 25.64
N ILE A 443 6.65 -32.72 25.13
CA ILE A 443 5.87 -33.74 25.84
C ILE A 443 6.74 -34.99 26.11
N TYR A 444 7.49 -35.45 25.11
CA TYR A 444 8.42 -36.57 25.25
C TYR A 444 9.48 -36.30 26.33
N PHE A 445 10.11 -35.11 26.29
CA PHE A 445 11.12 -34.69 27.26
C PHE A 445 10.57 -34.64 28.70
N VAL A 446 9.41 -34.02 28.89
CA VAL A 446 8.81 -33.81 30.21
C VAL A 446 8.32 -35.13 30.82
N PHE A 447 7.65 -35.98 30.04
CA PHE A 447 6.97 -37.16 30.58
C PHE A 447 7.74 -38.47 30.39
N PHE A 448 8.42 -38.65 29.26
CA PHE A 448 8.91 -39.97 28.81
C PHE A 448 10.43 -40.13 28.85
N LYS A 449 11.22 -39.05 28.82
CA LYS A 449 12.69 -39.11 28.88
C LYS A 449 13.18 -39.44 30.30
N ARG A 450 13.31 -40.74 30.61
CA ARG A 450 13.65 -41.26 31.95
C ARG A 450 15.13 -41.15 32.33
N GLU A 451 16.01 -40.78 31.40
CA GLU A 451 17.44 -40.57 31.65
C GLU A 451 17.69 -39.40 32.63
N ILE A 452 16.78 -38.44 32.68
CA ILE A 452 16.83 -37.31 33.62
C ILE A 452 16.06 -37.69 34.89
N LYS A 453 16.80 -37.95 35.97
CA LYS A 453 16.24 -38.33 37.27
C LYS A 453 15.37 -37.20 37.84
N GLY A 454 14.08 -37.48 38.05
CA GLY A 454 13.11 -36.54 38.63
C GLY A 454 11.69 -36.72 38.06
N GLY A 455 10.71 -36.13 38.75
CA GLY A 455 9.34 -35.99 38.22
C GLY A 455 9.23 -34.91 37.14
N PRO A 456 8.08 -34.79 36.46
CA PRO A 456 7.88 -33.87 35.33
C PRO A 456 8.27 -32.41 35.60
N LEU A 457 7.88 -31.87 36.75
CA LEU A 457 8.23 -30.49 37.16
C LEU A 457 9.73 -30.28 37.29
N ARG A 458 10.46 -31.27 37.81
CA ARG A 458 11.92 -31.18 37.97
C ARG A 458 12.64 -31.24 36.62
N ARG A 459 12.08 -31.94 35.63
CA ARG A 459 12.62 -31.95 34.26
C ARG A 459 12.32 -30.63 33.57
N LEU A 460 11.09 -30.14 33.67
CA LEU A 460 10.66 -28.89 33.06
C LEU A 460 11.45 -27.68 33.58
N PHE A 461 11.68 -27.57 34.89
CA PHE A 461 12.49 -26.48 35.46
C PHE A 461 13.96 -26.89 35.69
N GLY A 462 14.38 -28.00 35.07
CA GLY A 462 15.73 -28.53 35.13
C GLY A 462 16.71 -27.69 34.29
N PRO A 463 18.02 -27.91 34.44
CA PRO A 463 19.02 -27.16 33.68
C PRO A 463 19.12 -27.58 32.21
N ASP A 464 18.62 -28.76 31.83
CA ASP A 464 18.56 -29.24 30.45
C ASP A 464 17.32 -28.73 29.68
N SER A 465 16.41 -28.04 30.37
CA SER A 465 15.18 -27.48 29.81
C SER A 465 15.35 -26.04 29.36
N LEU A 466 14.60 -25.66 28.34
CA LEU A 466 14.46 -24.28 27.86
C LEU A 466 13.45 -23.46 28.68
N ALA A 467 12.74 -24.07 29.64
CA ALA A 467 11.81 -23.33 30.49
C ALA A 467 12.56 -22.38 31.46
N PRO A 468 12.06 -21.14 31.66
CA PRO A 468 12.60 -20.22 32.65
C PRO A 468 12.55 -20.76 34.08
N ARG A 469 13.59 -20.51 34.86
CA ARG A 469 13.73 -20.91 36.27
C ARG A 469 14.36 -19.78 37.10
N TRP A 470 14.27 -19.89 38.42
CA TRP A 470 14.87 -18.91 39.35
C TRP A 470 16.38 -18.69 39.19
N GLN A 471 17.10 -19.64 38.59
CA GLN A 471 18.51 -19.44 38.26
C GLN A 471 18.68 -18.36 37.19
N ASP A 472 17.77 -18.26 36.21
CA ASP A 472 17.86 -17.28 35.13
C ASP A 472 17.76 -15.85 35.68
N VAL A 473 16.92 -15.63 36.70
CA VAL A 473 16.84 -14.34 37.41
C VAL A 473 18.18 -13.98 38.07
N LYS A 474 18.85 -14.96 38.70
CA LYS A 474 20.19 -14.76 39.29
C LYS A 474 21.23 -14.45 38.21
N ASP A 475 21.14 -15.11 37.06
CA ASP A 475 22.04 -14.92 35.94
C ASP A 475 21.83 -13.54 35.29
N ILE A 476 20.59 -13.06 35.14
CA ILE A 476 20.27 -11.70 34.70
C ILE A 476 20.86 -10.66 35.65
N ILE A 477 20.63 -10.80 36.96
CA ILE A 477 21.21 -9.89 37.97
C ILE A 477 22.75 -9.93 37.90
N GLY A 478 23.33 -11.11 37.69
CA GLY A 478 24.76 -11.29 37.51
C GLY A 478 25.28 -10.60 36.25
N MET A 479 24.58 -10.70 35.12
CA MET A 479 24.92 -9.99 33.88
C MET A 479 24.85 -8.49 34.06
N VAL A 480 23.79 -7.97 34.69
CA VAL A 480 23.69 -6.54 35.01
C VAL A 480 24.88 -6.07 35.85
N LYS A 481 25.26 -6.83 36.88
CA LYS A 481 26.48 -6.54 37.68
C LYS A 481 27.73 -6.58 36.83
N TRP A 482 27.86 -7.52 35.90
CA TRP A 482 29.00 -7.62 35.00
C TRP A 482 29.08 -6.43 34.04
N TYR A 483 27.97 -6.02 33.41
CA TYR A 483 27.89 -4.85 32.53
C TYR A 483 28.42 -3.58 33.23
N ILE A 484 28.03 -3.35 34.47
CA ILE A 484 28.48 -2.18 35.26
C ILE A 484 29.80 -2.40 36.01
N GLY A 485 30.48 -3.54 35.80
CA GLY A 485 31.79 -3.84 36.39
C GLY A 485 31.78 -4.16 37.90
N LYS A 486 30.62 -4.50 38.47
CA LYS A 486 30.44 -4.86 39.90
C LYS A 486 30.45 -6.37 40.17
N GLY A 487 30.82 -7.19 39.19
CA GLY A 487 30.94 -8.64 39.36
C GLY A 487 31.52 -9.35 38.13
N PRO A 488 31.92 -10.62 38.26
CA PRO A 488 32.33 -11.44 37.13
C PRO A 488 31.13 -11.83 36.26
N LYS A 489 31.40 -12.22 35.01
CA LYS A 489 30.39 -12.80 34.11
C LYS A 489 29.78 -14.05 34.76
N PRO A 490 28.45 -14.23 34.76
CA PRO A 490 27.81 -15.41 35.34
C PRO A 490 28.30 -16.71 34.71
N ARG A 491 28.29 -17.77 35.51
CA ARG A 491 28.64 -19.12 35.05
C ARG A 491 27.40 -19.81 34.50
N PHE A 492 27.21 -19.74 33.20
CA PHE A 492 26.03 -20.31 32.55
C PHE A 492 26.07 -21.83 32.50
N ASP A 493 24.89 -22.43 32.68
CA ASP A 493 24.63 -23.85 32.45
C ASP A 493 24.35 -24.08 30.95
N ARG A 494 23.77 -25.23 30.56
CA ARG A 494 23.54 -25.64 29.16
C ARG A 494 22.82 -24.58 28.33
N TRP A 495 21.84 -23.92 28.94
CA TRP A 495 21.06 -22.84 28.34
C TRP A 495 21.20 -21.57 29.17
N THR A 496 21.50 -20.47 28.48
CA THR A 496 21.53 -19.11 29.04
C THR A 496 20.12 -18.54 29.14
N TYR A 497 19.93 -17.48 29.95
CA TYR A 497 18.62 -16.86 30.06
C TYR A 497 18.15 -16.25 28.72
N TRP A 498 19.06 -15.72 27.90
CA TRP A 498 18.68 -15.15 26.61
C TRP A 498 18.36 -16.22 25.58
N GLU A 499 19.05 -17.36 25.53
CA GLU A 499 18.64 -18.49 24.67
C GLU A 499 17.24 -19.01 25.06
N LYS A 500 16.93 -19.06 26.36
CA LYS A 500 15.60 -19.43 26.83
C LYS A 500 14.55 -18.38 26.47
N PHE A 501 14.90 -17.10 26.58
CA PHE A 501 14.03 -16.02 26.17
C PHE A 501 13.78 -16.06 24.66
N ASP A 502 14.82 -16.20 23.83
CA ASP A 502 14.71 -16.35 22.38
C ASP A 502 13.77 -17.50 22.02
N PHE A 503 13.95 -18.67 22.65
CA PHE A 503 13.06 -19.81 22.45
C PHE A 503 11.61 -19.50 22.87
N LEU A 504 11.42 -18.93 24.07
CA LEU A 504 10.08 -18.61 24.58
C LEU A 504 9.38 -17.54 23.74
N ALA A 505 10.11 -16.51 23.31
CA ALA A 505 9.61 -15.43 22.47
C ALA A 505 9.17 -15.98 21.11
N VAL A 506 9.98 -16.82 20.47
CA VAL A 506 9.59 -17.48 19.21
C VAL A 506 8.43 -18.43 19.42
N TYR A 507 8.45 -19.26 20.48
CA TYR A 507 7.36 -20.20 20.78
C TYR A 507 6.03 -19.50 21.02
N TRP A 508 6.04 -18.40 21.78
CA TRP A 508 4.88 -17.54 22.00
C TRP A 508 4.45 -16.84 20.70
N GLY A 509 5.40 -16.26 19.98
CA GLY A 509 5.15 -15.57 18.72
C GLY A 509 4.50 -16.50 17.70
N MET A 510 4.97 -17.74 17.56
CA MET A 510 4.37 -18.76 16.71
C MET A 510 2.92 -19.09 17.10
N PHE A 511 2.59 -19.09 18.40
CA PHE A 511 1.21 -19.25 18.84
C PHE A 511 0.37 -18.02 18.47
N ALA A 512 0.84 -16.81 18.77
CA ALA A 512 0.13 -15.56 18.51
C ALA A 512 -0.09 -15.30 17.01
N ILE A 513 0.98 -15.31 16.20
CA ILE A 513 0.89 -15.12 14.74
C ILE A 513 0.24 -16.32 14.04
N GLY A 514 0.47 -17.54 14.54
CA GLY A 514 -0.12 -18.75 13.96
C GLY A 514 -1.64 -18.76 14.15
N LEU A 515 -2.12 -18.46 15.36
CA LEU A 515 -3.56 -18.42 15.65
C LEU A 515 -4.26 -17.29 14.87
N THR A 516 -3.71 -16.07 14.93
CA THR A 516 -4.28 -14.91 14.22
C THR A 516 -4.19 -15.08 12.71
N GLY A 517 -3.10 -15.65 12.19
CA GLY A 517 -2.95 -15.93 10.77
C GLY A 517 -3.93 -16.99 10.27
N LEU A 518 -4.21 -18.00 11.10
CA LEU A 518 -5.23 -19.01 10.78
C LEU A 518 -6.64 -18.40 10.75
N MET A 519 -6.95 -17.48 11.68
CA MET A 519 -8.20 -16.71 11.67
C MET A 519 -8.36 -15.89 10.39
N LEU A 520 -7.28 -15.23 9.94
CA LEU A 520 -7.28 -14.39 8.73
C LEU A 520 -7.24 -15.19 7.43
N TRP A 521 -6.69 -16.41 7.44
CA TRP A 521 -6.65 -17.28 6.27
C TRP A 521 -8.01 -17.92 5.99
N VAL A 522 -8.73 -18.39 7.01
CA VAL A 522 -10.06 -19.01 6.85
C VAL A 522 -11.13 -18.28 7.67
N PRO A 523 -11.37 -16.98 7.41
CA PRO A 523 -12.27 -16.17 8.22
C PRO A 523 -13.73 -16.66 8.16
N ASP A 524 -14.14 -17.28 7.05
CA ASP A 524 -15.45 -17.90 6.89
C ASP A 524 -15.71 -19.01 7.93
N PHE A 525 -14.69 -19.79 8.30
CA PHE A 525 -14.81 -20.84 9.31
C PHE A 525 -14.89 -20.25 10.71
N PHE A 526 -13.98 -19.34 11.04
CA PHE A 526 -13.93 -18.74 12.39
C PHE A 526 -15.14 -17.84 12.68
N SER A 527 -15.70 -17.20 11.64
CA SER A 527 -16.89 -16.35 11.80
C SER A 527 -18.14 -17.15 12.19
N ILE A 528 -18.14 -18.48 12.06
CA ILE A 528 -19.24 -19.32 12.58
C ILE A 528 -19.43 -19.09 14.10
N PHE A 529 -18.35 -18.82 14.84
CA PHE A 529 -18.40 -18.68 16.30
C PHE A 529 -17.66 -17.45 16.85
N LEU A 530 -16.93 -16.69 16.03
CA LEU A 530 -16.28 -15.43 16.40
C LEU A 530 -16.91 -14.25 15.67
N PRO A 531 -17.18 -13.14 16.36
CA PRO A 531 -17.67 -11.92 15.72
C PRO A 531 -16.58 -11.23 14.88
N GLY A 532 -17.00 -10.49 13.87
CA GLY A 532 -16.14 -9.88 12.85
C GLY A 532 -15.04 -8.97 13.40
N TRP A 533 -15.31 -8.24 14.48
CA TRP A 533 -14.33 -7.39 15.15
C TRP A 533 -13.13 -8.16 15.72
N VAL A 534 -13.25 -9.47 15.97
CA VAL A 534 -12.10 -10.30 16.40
C VAL A 534 -11.07 -10.40 15.29
N PHE A 535 -11.48 -10.38 14.02
CA PHE A 535 -10.53 -10.35 12.91
C PHE A 535 -9.82 -9.00 12.82
N ASN A 536 -10.46 -7.88 13.18
CA ASN A 536 -9.77 -6.58 13.28
C ASN A 536 -8.64 -6.65 14.33
N VAL A 537 -8.92 -7.27 15.49
CA VAL A 537 -7.91 -7.53 16.53
C VAL A 537 -6.81 -8.46 16.03
N ALA A 538 -7.19 -9.56 15.35
CA ALA A 538 -6.25 -10.51 14.79
C ALA A 538 -5.32 -9.84 13.77
N LEU A 539 -5.82 -8.91 12.96
CA LEU A 539 -5.01 -8.15 12.01
C LEU A 539 -3.93 -7.31 12.72
N ILE A 540 -4.30 -6.59 13.79
CA ILE A 540 -3.35 -5.80 14.59
C ILE A 540 -2.27 -6.72 15.19
N ILE A 541 -2.69 -7.77 15.92
CA ILE A 541 -1.78 -8.68 16.60
C ILE A 541 -0.87 -9.39 15.59
N HIS A 542 -1.41 -9.92 14.50
CA HIS A 542 -0.62 -10.61 13.49
C HIS A 542 0.44 -9.71 12.88
N SER A 543 0.04 -8.48 12.53
CA SER A 543 0.90 -7.49 11.89
C SER A 543 2.03 -7.01 12.81
N ASP A 544 1.71 -6.67 14.06
CA ASP A 544 2.68 -6.09 14.99
C ASP A 544 3.58 -7.16 15.63
N GLU A 545 3.05 -8.35 15.90
CA GLU A 545 3.87 -9.47 16.38
C GLU A 545 4.83 -9.97 15.28
N ALA A 546 4.44 -9.95 14.01
CA ALA A 546 5.34 -10.26 12.91
C ALA A 546 6.50 -9.24 12.80
N LEU A 547 6.21 -7.95 13.03
CA LEU A 547 7.22 -6.91 13.08
C LEU A 547 8.16 -7.09 14.29
N LEU A 548 7.59 -7.40 15.46
CA LEU A 548 8.35 -7.71 16.66
C LEU A 548 9.27 -8.92 16.44
N ALA A 549 8.74 -10.03 15.91
CA ALA A 549 9.50 -11.25 15.64
C ALA A 549 10.62 -11.01 14.62
N SER A 550 10.33 -10.38 13.49
CA SER A 550 11.34 -10.09 12.45
C SER A 550 12.44 -9.15 12.95
N GLY A 551 12.06 -8.04 13.59
CA GLY A 551 13.02 -7.10 14.16
C GLY A 551 13.86 -7.73 15.27
N PHE A 552 13.26 -8.52 16.17
CA PHE A 552 13.99 -9.18 17.25
C PHE A 552 14.97 -10.22 16.71
N ILE A 553 14.55 -11.07 15.77
CA ILE A 553 15.43 -12.10 15.21
C ILE A 553 16.59 -11.47 14.42
N PHE A 554 16.32 -10.48 13.58
CA PHE A 554 17.36 -9.92 12.71
C PHE A 554 18.28 -8.90 13.40
N THR A 555 17.92 -8.42 14.60
CA THR A 555 18.77 -7.48 15.37
C THR A 555 19.33 -8.11 16.63
N VAL A 556 18.47 -8.61 17.53
CA VAL A 556 18.87 -9.09 18.87
C VAL A 556 19.41 -10.51 18.78
N HIS A 557 18.69 -11.44 18.15
CA HIS A 557 19.14 -12.82 18.03
C HIS A 557 20.45 -12.90 17.23
N PHE A 558 20.51 -12.25 16.05
CA PHE A 558 21.75 -12.15 15.27
C PHE A 558 22.89 -11.52 16.06
N PHE A 559 22.62 -10.54 16.93
CA PHE A 559 23.64 -10.02 17.82
C PHE A 559 24.15 -11.08 18.79
N HIS A 560 23.25 -11.72 19.54
CA HIS A 560 23.59 -12.75 20.52
C HIS A 560 24.32 -13.96 19.93
N THR A 561 24.08 -14.30 18.66
CA THR A 561 24.72 -15.46 18.04
C THR A 561 25.94 -15.08 17.20
N HIS A 562 25.89 -14.01 16.41
CA HIS A 562 26.86 -13.75 15.34
C HIS A 562 27.63 -12.43 15.48
N PHE A 563 27.02 -11.37 16.02
CA PHE A 563 27.68 -10.06 16.13
C PHE A 563 28.33 -9.76 17.49
N ARG A 564 28.26 -10.69 18.43
CA ARG A 564 29.11 -10.64 19.63
C ARG A 564 30.58 -10.62 19.22
N PRO A 565 31.42 -9.72 19.77
CA PRO A 565 32.84 -9.64 19.41
C PRO A 565 33.59 -10.97 19.52
N GLU A 566 33.16 -11.83 20.44
CA GLU A 566 33.76 -13.15 20.69
C GLU A 566 33.39 -14.21 19.64
N LYS A 567 32.34 -13.98 18.85
CA LYS A 567 31.81 -14.92 17.83
C LYS A 567 31.87 -14.37 16.41
N PHE A 568 32.15 -13.08 16.25
CA PHE A 568 32.23 -12.44 14.96
C PHE A 568 33.33 -13.09 14.10
N PRO A 569 33.08 -13.36 12.80
CA PRO A 569 31.94 -12.89 11.99
C PRO A 569 30.70 -13.80 11.98
N MET A 570 30.78 -15.04 12.48
CA MET A 570 29.70 -16.02 12.41
C MET A 570 29.94 -17.18 13.40
N ASP A 571 28.89 -17.57 14.11
CA ASP A 571 28.85 -18.80 14.90
C ASP A 571 28.26 -19.94 14.06
N VAL A 572 29.07 -20.96 13.77
CA VAL A 572 28.67 -22.14 12.97
C VAL A 572 28.17 -23.30 13.83
N GLY A 573 28.04 -23.12 15.15
CA GLY A 573 27.67 -24.14 16.12
C GLY A 573 26.32 -24.78 15.81
N ILE A 574 25.32 -24.01 15.39
CA ILE A 574 24.00 -24.54 15.04
C ILE A 574 23.98 -25.29 13.70
N PHE A 575 24.92 -25.04 12.80
CA PHE A 575 25.01 -25.75 11.52
C PHE A 575 25.84 -27.03 11.63
N THR A 576 26.87 -27.01 12.47
CA THR A 576 27.79 -28.15 12.66
C THR A 576 27.41 -29.05 13.83
N GLY A 577 26.65 -28.52 14.79
CA GLY A 577 26.28 -29.16 16.05
C GLY A 577 27.42 -29.29 17.05
N ARG A 578 28.55 -28.58 16.86
CA ARG A 578 29.83 -28.89 17.53
C ARG A 578 30.53 -27.65 18.05
N PHE A 579 31.18 -27.78 19.20
CA PHE A 579 32.02 -26.76 19.80
C PHE A 579 33.40 -27.29 20.19
N PRO A 580 34.48 -26.50 20.01
CA PRO A 580 35.76 -26.72 20.68
C PRO A 580 35.60 -26.70 22.21
N LYS A 581 36.49 -27.40 22.90
CA LYS A 581 36.52 -27.44 24.37
C LYS A 581 36.70 -26.07 25.00
N VAL A 582 37.61 -25.24 24.46
CA VAL A 582 37.87 -23.89 24.96
C VAL A 582 36.58 -23.07 24.97
N GLU A 583 35.87 -23.09 23.86
CA GLU A 583 34.58 -22.41 23.70
C GLU A 583 33.53 -22.95 24.67
N PHE A 584 33.49 -24.27 24.88
CA PHE A 584 32.56 -24.87 25.81
C PHE A 584 32.79 -24.41 27.27
N ILE A 585 34.05 -24.30 27.68
CA ILE A 585 34.44 -23.82 29.02
C ILE A 585 34.13 -22.33 29.19
N GLU A 586 34.33 -21.51 28.15
CA GLU A 586 34.13 -20.07 28.21
C GLU A 586 32.64 -19.69 28.20
N ASP A 587 31.87 -20.25 27.27
CA ASP A 587 30.46 -19.90 27.10
C ASP A 587 29.53 -20.64 28.07
N ARG A 588 29.87 -21.87 28.45
CA ARG A 588 28.99 -22.75 29.27
C ARG A 588 29.76 -23.42 30.41
N PRO A 589 30.48 -22.65 31.25
CA PRO A 589 31.32 -23.21 32.30
C PRO A 589 30.54 -24.08 33.29
N GLY A 590 29.32 -23.69 33.66
CA GLY A 590 28.47 -24.46 34.57
C GLY A 590 28.04 -25.81 34.00
N HIS A 591 27.82 -25.87 32.68
CA HIS A 591 27.49 -27.13 32.01
C HIS A 591 28.71 -28.06 31.95
N TYR A 592 29.87 -27.51 31.58
CA TYR A 592 31.13 -28.26 31.54
C TYR A 592 31.45 -28.89 32.91
N ASP A 593 31.44 -28.08 33.97
CA ASP A 593 31.72 -28.53 35.34
C ASP A 593 30.75 -29.64 35.77
N ARG A 594 29.45 -29.51 35.44
CA ARG A 594 28.46 -30.53 35.75
C ARG A 594 28.75 -31.84 35.01
N LEU A 595 29.07 -31.80 33.72
CA LEU A 595 29.38 -33.01 32.95
C LEU A 595 30.64 -33.71 33.45
N VAL A 596 31.64 -32.95 33.90
CA VAL A 596 32.83 -33.50 34.57
C VAL A 596 32.43 -34.18 35.89
N ALA A 597 31.66 -33.50 36.74
CA ALA A 597 31.20 -34.03 38.03
C ALA A 597 30.33 -35.28 37.87
N GLU A 598 29.49 -35.33 36.83
CA GLU A 598 28.62 -36.47 36.51
C GLU A 598 29.34 -37.58 35.74
N LYS A 599 30.62 -37.41 35.37
CA LYS A 599 31.39 -38.35 34.52
C LYS A 599 30.71 -38.63 33.16
N LYS A 600 30.06 -37.62 32.59
CA LYS A 600 29.37 -37.70 31.29
C LYS A 600 30.10 -36.93 30.19
N LEU A 601 31.19 -36.22 30.48
CA LEU A 601 31.87 -35.39 29.48
C LEU A 601 32.26 -36.17 28.21
N ASP A 602 32.72 -37.42 28.35
CA ASP A 602 33.13 -38.25 27.21
C ASP A 602 31.97 -38.67 26.30
N THR A 603 30.72 -38.71 26.80
CA THR A 603 29.55 -39.05 25.96
C THR A 603 29.24 -37.96 24.94
N PHE A 604 29.75 -36.75 25.16
CA PHE A 604 29.58 -35.61 24.24
C PHE A 604 30.77 -35.42 23.31
N LYS A 605 31.84 -36.24 23.40
CA LYS A 605 32.98 -36.10 22.48
C LYS A 605 32.56 -36.36 21.04
N ALA A 606 32.94 -35.46 20.15
CA ALA A 606 32.61 -35.50 18.74
C ALA A 606 33.87 -35.33 17.87
N LYS A 607 33.74 -35.70 16.59
CA LYS A 607 34.80 -35.45 15.59
C LYS A 607 34.72 -34.01 15.09
N HIS A 608 35.83 -33.45 14.62
CA HIS A 608 35.82 -32.15 13.96
C HIS A 608 34.79 -32.10 12.81
N PRO A 609 34.03 -31.00 12.63
CA PRO A 609 33.17 -30.83 11.46
C PRO A 609 33.95 -31.04 10.16
N GLY A 610 33.32 -31.70 9.19
CA GLY A 610 33.88 -31.84 7.86
C GLY A 610 33.95 -30.50 7.15
N VAL A 611 34.93 -30.32 6.27
CA VAL A 611 35.18 -29.06 5.54
C VAL A 611 33.92 -28.59 4.81
N LEU A 612 33.20 -29.49 4.15
CA LEU A 612 31.97 -29.17 3.44
C LEU A 612 30.87 -28.70 4.39
N THR A 613 30.65 -29.38 5.52
CA THR A 613 29.62 -28.98 6.51
C THR A 613 29.91 -27.57 7.05
N TYR A 614 31.17 -27.29 7.32
CA TYR A 614 31.61 -25.98 7.80
C TYR A 614 31.39 -24.88 6.75
N LEU A 615 31.84 -25.12 5.51
CA LEU A 615 31.67 -24.19 4.39
C LEU A 615 30.20 -23.90 4.11
N TRP A 616 29.35 -24.93 4.06
CA TRP A 616 27.92 -24.78 3.87
C TRP A 616 27.25 -24.01 5.01
N GLY A 617 27.62 -24.30 6.26
CA GLY A 617 27.14 -23.55 7.42
C GLY A 617 27.46 -22.06 7.33
N GLN A 618 28.68 -21.71 6.90
CA GLN A 618 29.05 -20.31 6.68
C GLN A 618 28.29 -19.67 5.52
N LEU A 619 28.20 -20.33 4.37
CA LEU A 619 27.53 -19.79 3.19
C LEU A 619 26.05 -19.51 3.48
N PHE A 620 25.34 -20.48 4.06
CA PHE A 620 23.93 -20.31 4.43
C PHE A 620 23.76 -19.27 5.53
N GLY A 621 24.59 -19.32 6.59
CA GLY A 621 24.53 -18.34 7.67
C GLY A 621 24.74 -16.91 7.18
N PHE A 622 25.78 -16.65 6.38
CA PHE A 622 26.03 -15.31 5.84
C PHE A 622 24.91 -14.86 4.90
N GLY A 623 24.40 -15.77 4.07
CA GLY A 623 23.27 -15.48 3.19
C GLY A 623 22.01 -15.06 3.97
N THR A 624 21.66 -15.79 5.03
CA THR A 624 20.46 -15.48 5.83
C THR A 624 20.64 -14.25 6.69
N ILE A 625 21.83 -14.00 7.24
CA ILE A 625 22.13 -12.74 7.91
C ILE A 625 21.99 -11.58 6.93
N PHE A 626 22.57 -11.68 5.74
CA PHE A 626 22.51 -10.62 4.74
C PHE A 626 21.07 -10.29 4.34
N ILE A 627 20.25 -11.32 4.08
CA ILE A 627 18.82 -11.13 3.77
C ILE A 627 18.09 -10.52 4.98
N GLY A 628 18.36 -11.00 6.21
CA GLY A 628 17.73 -10.45 7.41
C GLY A 628 18.09 -8.97 7.64
N LEU A 629 19.35 -8.57 7.39
CA LEU A 629 19.76 -7.17 7.45
C LEU A 629 19.10 -6.31 6.36
N ILE A 630 18.91 -6.86 5.15
CA ILE A 630 18.09 -6.20 4.12
C ILE A 630 16.66 -6.00 4.64
N CYS A 631 16.03 -7.03 5.24
CA CYS A 631 14.69 -6.89 5.81
C CYS A 631 14.65 -5.79 6.88
N VAL A 632 15.65 -5.68 7.76
CA VAL A 632 15.74 -4.58 8.75
C VAL A 632 15.83 -3.23 8.03
N PHE A 633 16.66 -3.12 7.01
CA PHE A 633 16.75 -1.89 6.20
C PHE A 633 15.42 -1.52 5.55
N LEU A 634 14.71 -2.49 4.95
CA LEU A 634 13.40 -2.28 4.33
C LEU A 634 12.33 -1.88 5.36
N ILE A 635 12.34 -2.48 6.55
CA ILE A 635 11.46 -2.09 7.66
C ILE A 635 11.71 -0.64 8.05
N VAL A 636 12.98 -0.25 8.27
CA VAL A 636 13.34 1.12 8.64
C VAL A 636 12.96 2.10 7.53
N TRP A 637 13.22 1.77 6.27
CA TRP A 637 12.81 2.59 5.13
C TRP A 637 11.28 2.74 5.08
N GLY A 638 10.52 1.65 5.26
CA GLY A 638 9.06 1.69 5.28
C GLY A 638 8.45 2.51 6.43
N PHE A 639 9.21 2.83 7.49
CA PHE A 639 8.77 3.76 8.53
C PHE A 639 9.16 5.23 8.26
N LEU A 640 10.15 5.47 7.40
CA LEU A 640 10.73 6.80 7.14
C LEU A 640 10.22 7.44 5.85
N GLY A 641 9.83 6.63 4.86
CA GLY A 641 9.22 7.06 3.61
C GLY A 641 7.71 6.93 3.69
#